data_AF-A0A350BBH9-F1
#
_entry.id   AF-A0A350BBH9-F1
#
_cell.length_a   1.000
_cell.length_b   1.000
_cell.length_c   1.000
_cell.angle_alpha   90.00
_cell.angle_beta   90.00
_cell.angle_gamma   90.00
#
_symmetry.space_group_name_H-M   'P 1'
#
loop_
_entity.id
_entity.type
_entity.pdbx_description
1 polymer ?
#
loop_
_entity_poly.entity_id
_entity_poly.type
_entity_poly.pdbx_seq_one_letter_code
_entity_poly.pdbx_strand_id
1 'polypeptide(L)'
;EAVSGIGESLVAGICKAEQYPLNKTLTAGDYEVALKDNQIIDKNALRSLASNAIIARDFFGYELDLEWASDPNGNIVFLQARPITTNDMPTINEFDSKNDLTNHLLTTRNIGEMLPGAVTPLTISTSIASIDWGLRRMINLAGATKNVDDLPPYSGALSISNHLFLDLTTIYVITKKVLGASKEAVELSILGEERPDAPDINQPNADFLTKTLNGIRYGRYLFGYKKGERKHRRLAKRLRFDPNGTIEEIYDELDTYMPMMRLSLHYHYMSSSFSGSMNSALYMTLQDQYPSREELKAKIAGCLTDISGIESVDILHSLRVIARSLLKENPRVKNYSAPQLLEYMEIASKETKRAYTSFLSRHGHRTIREAELRNKSWADDRLALMSYLLTVLASDLDEKPLTSTLKQNRRELIGTNKGVKKMALRFLLKASRSAVVHREYSKSLIIRVIDKFKRQYVILGKKLAAHGLLADEDLIFFLTHEEIGHLINNSEKSLNKKALSRRRLLDEQTMLRYHDVYLGRPSPIEFHPDVDHSKVLLGNPVSKGKALGKARIIKSLEDARKLKKGEIMIAPFTDIGWSPYYCLISALVTEVGSSLSHGAVVAREYGLPLIANVTNATLVIQDGDYVSVDANKGEVLILSEEEYHSFQTN
;
A
#
# COMPACT_ATOMS: atom_id res chain seq x y z
N GLU A 1 -40.18 -8.84 -4.85
CA GLU A 1 -40.41 -8.18 -6.16
C GLU A 1 -41.75 -8.66 -6.70
N ALA A 2 -42.48 -7.82 -7.44
CA ALA A 2 -43.79 -8.18 -7.99
C ALA A 2 -43.93 -7.73 -9.45
N VAL A 3 -44.63 -8.52 -10.26
CA VAL A 3 -44.99 -8.18 -11.64
C VAL A 3 -46.39 -8.71 -11.95
N SER A 4 -47.10 -8.05 -12.88
CA SER A 4 -48.38 -8.54 -13.38
C SER A 4 -48.16 -9.60 -14.46
N GLY A 5 -48.91 -10.70 -14.41
CA GLY A 5 -48.80 -11.82 -15.34
C GLY A 5 -47.89 -12.95 -14.83
N ILE A 6 -47.36 -13.77 -15.75
CA ILE A 6 -46.60 -14.97 -15.39
C ILE A 6 -45.13 -14.64 -15.08
N GLY A 7 -44.59 -15.26 -14.03
CA GLY A 7 -43.27 -14.97 -13.46
C GLY A 7 -42.08 -15.19 -14.40
N GLU A 8 -42.21 -16.04 -15.43
CA GLU A 8 -41.17 -16.28 -16.44
C GLU A 8 -40.77 -15.00 -17.17
N SER A 9 -41.68 -14.02 -17.30
CA SER A 9 -41.37 -12.73 -17.91
C SER A 9 -40.37 -11.91 -17.08
N LEU A 10 -40.43 -12.04 -15.75
CA LEU A 10 -39.48 -11.41 -14.82
C LEU A 10 -38.12 -12.12 -14.86
N VAL A 11 -38.14 -13.46 -14.86
CA VAL A 11 -36.92 -14.28 -14.92
C VAL A 11 -36.19 -14.10 -16.26
N ALA A 12 -36.93 -13.93 -17.36
CA ALA A 12 -36.38 -13.68 -18.70
C ALA A 12 -35.92 -12.23 -18.92
N GLY A 13 -36.11 -11.33 -17.94
CA GLY A 13 -35.72 -9.92 -18.02
C GLY A 13 -36.54 -9.08 -19.01
N ILE A 14 -37.73 -9.55 -19.39
CA ILE A 14 -38.60 -8.93 -20.39
C ILE A 14 -39.42 -7.79 -19.78
N CYS A 15 -39.67 -7.83 -18.48
CA CYS A 15 -40.40 -6.82 -17.73
C CYS A 15 -39.65 -6.37 -16.47
N LYS A 16 -39.88 -5.13 -16.06
CA LYS A 16 -39.30 -4.55 -14.84
C LYS A 16 -40.24 -4.79 -13.66
N ALA A 17 -39.75 -5.45 -12.61
CA ALA A 17 -40.54 -5.65 -11.40
C ALA A 17 -40.68 -4.38 -10.57
N GLU A 18 -41.79 -4.28 -9.85
CA GLU A 18 -41.95 -3.37 -8.74
C GLU A 18 -41.29 -3.95 -7.48
N GLN A 19 -40.57 -3.10 -6.76
CA GLN A 19 -39.80 -3.48 -5.57
C GLN A 19 -40.40 -2.84 -4.32
N TYR A 20 -40.54 -3.65 -3.27
CA TYR A 20 -41.19 -3.31 -2.01
C TYR A 20 -40.24 -3.64 -0.86
N PRO A 21 -39.27 -2.76 -0.54
CA PRO A 21 -38.31 -3.02 0.52
C PRO A 21 -38.99 -2.93 1.90
N LEU A 22 -38.74 -3.91 2.77
CA LEU A 22 -39.26 -3.96 4.14
C LEU A 22 -38.14 -4.22 5.14
N ASN A 23 -38.27 -3.66 6.35
CA ASN A 23 -37.34 -3.86 7.45
C ASN A 23 -37.55 -5.23 8.14
N LYS A 24 -36.47 -5.85 8.63
CA LYS A 24 -36.52 -7.19 9.27
C LYS A 24 -37.39 -7.24 10.54
N THR A 25 -37.56 -6.13 11.25
CA THR A 25 -38.31 -6.03 12.52
C THR A 25 -39.79 -5.66 12.35
N LEU A 26 -40.25 -5.46 11.10
CA LEU A 26 -41.62 -5.14 10.67
C LEU A 26 -42.47 -4.34 11.67
N THR A 27 -42.48 -3.02 11.52
CA THR A 27 -43.38 -2.08 12.20
C THR A 27 -44.58 -1.71 11.33
N ALA A 28 -45.66 -1.21 11.94
CA ALA A 28 -46.87 -0.82 11.20
C ALA A 28 -46.60 0.24 10.10
N GLY A 29 -45.62 1.12 10.33
CA GLY A 29 -45.21 2.17 9.39
C GLY A 29 -44.37 1.67 8.20
N ASP A 30 -43.72 0.50 8.31
CA ASP A 30 -42.87 -0.03 7.23
C ASP A 30 -43.69 -0.37 5.96
N TYR A 31 -44.93 -0.85 6.16
CA TYR A 31 -45.85 -1.14 5.05
C TYR A 31 -46.37 0.12 4.35
N GLU A 32 -46.45 1.25 5.06
CA GLU A 32 -46.93 2.51 4.51
C GLU A 32 -45.84 3.23 3.71
N VAL A 33 -44.58 3.06 4.11
CA VAL A 33 -43.41 3.56 3.36
C VAL A 33 -43.14 2.71 2.12
N ALA A 34 -43.37 1.40 2.18
CA ALA A 34 -43.15 0.49 1.06
C ALA A 34 -44.21 0.60 -0.05
N LEU A 35 -45.41 1.09 0.27
CA LEU A 35 -46.51 1.22 -0.67
C LEU A 35 -46.62 2.65 -1.23
N LYS A 36 -46.70 2.77 -2.56
CA LYS A 36 -46.91 4.00 -3.34
C LYS A 36 -48.24 3.90 -4.10
N ASP A 37 -48.73 5.02 -4.65
CA ASP A 37 -49.96 5.03 -5.45
C ASP A 37 -49.83 4.16 -6.71
N ASN A 38 -50.93 3.48 -7.10
CA ASN A 38 -51.05 2.64 -8.32
C ASN A 38 -50.15 1.38 -8.38
N GLN A 39 -50.01 0.67 -7.28
CA GLN A 39 -49.18 -0.54 -7.18
C GLN A 39 -49.89 -1.85 -7.54
N ILE A 40 -49.10 -2.85 -7.95
CA ILE A 40 -49.57 -4.17 -8.39
C ILE A 40 -50.08 -5.04 -7.23
N ILE A 41 -49.58 -4.82 -6.00
CA ILE A 41 -50.02 -5.53 -4.80
C ILE A 41 -50.59 -4.57 -3.76
N ASP A 42 -51.57 -5.05 -3.01
CA ASP A 42 -52.17 -4.28 -1.91
C ASP A 42 -51.45 -4.52 -0.57
N LYS A 43 -51.85 -3.74 0.45
CA LYS A 43 -51.29 -3.79 1.81
C LYS A 43 -51.49 -5.16 2.48
N ASN A 44 -52.56 -5.87 2.16
CA ASN A 44 -52.87 -7.16 2.78
C ASN A 44 -52.01 -8.27 2.17
N ALA A 45 -51.83 -8.27 0.85
CA ALA A 45 -50.94 -9.16 0.14
C ALA A 45 -49.48 -8.98 0.60
N LEU A 46 -49.00 -7.74 0.71
CA LEU A 46 -47.64 -7.45 1.18
C LEU A 46 -47.42 -7.91 2.63
N ARG A 47 -48.41 -7.72 3.51
CA ARG A 47 -48.36 -8.24 4.90
C ARG A 47 -48.35 -9.76 4.96
N SER A 48 -49.17 -10.41 4.13
CA SER A 48 -49.22 -11.87 4.03
C SER A 48 -47.88 -12.44 3.55
N LEU A 49 -47.29 -11.86 2.50
CA LEU A 49 -45.96 -12.24 2.00
C LEU A 49 -44.87 -12.10 3.07
N ALA A 50 -44.80 -10.95 3.74
CA ALA A 50 -43.79 -10.68 4.75
C ALA A 50 -43.91 -11.63 5.96
N SER A 51 -45.13 -11.85 6.44
CA SER A 51 -45.39 -12.73 7.58
C SER A 51 -45.05 -14.19 7.27
N ASN A 52 -45.47 -14.68 6.10
CA ASN A 52 -45.19 -16.06 5.68
C ASN A 52 -43.70 -16.28 5.36
N ALA A 53 -42.98 -15.28 4.84
CA ALA A 53 -41.54 -15.36 4.64
C ALA A 53 -40.77 -15.49 5.97
N ILE A 54 -41.19 -14.78 7.02
CA ILE A 54 -40.62 -14.92 8.37
C ILE A 54 -40.91 -16.32 8.93
N ILE A 55 -42.15 -16.79 8.83
CA ILE A 55 -42.53 -18.14 9.30
C ILE A 55 -41.69 -19.20 8.57
N ALA A 56 -41.52 -19.08 7.24
CA ALA A 56 -40.70 -19.98 6.46
C ALA A 56 -39.23 -19.95 6.90
N ARG A 57 -38.63 -18.76 7.04
CA ARG A 57 -37.25 -18.60 7.54
C ARG A 57 -37.07 -19.25 8.91
N ASP A 58 -37.99 -19.00 9.83
CA ASP A 58 -37.89 -19.51 11.21
C ASP A 58 -38.10 -21.03 11.25
N PHE A 59 -38.95 -21.59 10.39
CA PHE A 59 -39.16 -23.02 10.25
C PHE A 59 -37.94 -23.75 9.67
N PHE A 60 -37.34 -23.20 8.60
CA PHE A 60 -36.19 -23.82 7.94
C PHE A 60 -34.84 -23.52 8.63
N GLY A 61 -34.77 -22.46 9.43
CA GLY A 61 -33.58 -22.08 10.20
C GLY A 61 -32.50 -21.34 9.40
N TYR A 62 -32.80 -20.89 8.19
CA TYR A 62 -31.91 -20.11 7.31
C TYR A 62 -32.71 -19.17 6.39
N GLU A 63 -32.02 -18.18 5.80
CA GLU A 63 -32.64 -17.20 4.89
C GLU A 63 -33.05 -17.87 3.56
N LEU A 64 -34.20 -17.49 3.01
CA LEU A 64 -34.85 -18.14 1.86
C LEU A 64 -35.13 -17.16 0.72
N ASP A 65 -34.85 -17.60 -0.51
CA ASP A 65 -35.36 -17.04 -1.74
C ASP A 65 -36.70 -17.72 -2.07
N LEU A 66 -37.77 -16.93 -2.12
CA LEU A 66 -39.14 -17.42 -2.20
C LEU A 66 -39.81 -16.89 -3.48
N GLU A 67 -40.28 -17.80 -4.32
CA GLU A 67 -41.10 -17.48 -5.49
C GLU A 67 -42.57 -17.68 -5.14
N TRP A 68 -43.42 -16.74 -5.58
CA TRP A 68 -44.83 -16.71 -5.22
C TRP A 68 -45.69 -16.20 -6.38
N ALA A 69 -46.98 -16.50 -6.33
CA ALA A 69 -48.00 -15.95 -7.23
C ALA A 69 -49.23 -15.53 -6.42
N SER A 70 -50.01 -14.59 -6.95
CA SER A 70 -51.33 -14.23 -6.43
C SER A 70 -52.40 -14.69 -7.39
N ASP A 71 -53.48 -15.26 -6.88
CA ASP A 71 -54.70 -15.49 -7.65
C ASP A 71 -55.49 -14.16 -7.83
N PRO A 72 -56.53 -14.12 -8.70
CA PRO A 72 -57.38 -12.95 -8.90
C PRO A 72 -58.19 -12.51 -7.66
N ASN A 73 -58.28 -13.35 -6.63
CA ASN A 73 -58.94 -13.05 -5.36
C ASN A 73 -57.95 -12.50 -4.31
N GLY A 74 -56.68 -12.33 -4.68
CA GLY A 74 -55.62 -11.82 -3.79
C GLY A 74 -54.99 -12.88 -2.88
N ASN A 75 -55.25 -14.17 -3.11
CA ASN A 75 -54.64 -15.23 -2.32
C ASN A 75 -53.21 -15.51 -2.80
N ILE A 76 -52.27 -15.49 -1.87
CA ILE A 76 -50.85 -15.75 -2.12
C ILE A 76 -50.56 -17.25 -2.05
N VAL A 77 -49.87 -17.75 -3.07
CA VAL A 77 -49.36 -19.12 -3.13
C VAL A 77 -47.85 -19.07 -3.34
N PHE A 78 -47.09 -19.75 -2.47
CA PHE A 78 -45.65 -19.95 -2.64
C PHE A 78 -45.41 -21.12 -3.59
N LEU A 79 -44.64 -20.88 -4.65
CA LEU A 79 -44.36 -21.84 -5.72
C LEU A 79 -43.00 -22.49 -5.56
N GLN A 80 -42.03 -21.77 -5.00
CA GLN A 80 -40.69 -22.27 -4.74
C GLN A 80 -40.10 -21.66 -3.47
N ALA A 81 -39.31 -22.46 -2.75
CA ALA A 81 -38.45 -21.99 -1.68
C ALA A 81 -37.04 -22.57 -1.86
N ARG A 82 -36.04 -21.69 -1.92
CA ARG A 82 -34.62 -22.06 -2.06
C ARG A 82 -33.81 -21.40 -0.95
N PRO A 83 -32.78 -22.05 -0.38
CA PRO A 83 -31.86 -21.36 0.52
C PRO A 83 -31.18 -20.20 -0.20
N ILE A 84 -31.08 -19.03 0.43
CA ILE A 84 -30.21 -17.95 -0.04
C ILE A 84 -28.76 -18.38 0.21
N THR A 85 -28.15 -19.03 -0.77
CA THR A 85 -26.74 -19.45 -0.71
C THR A 85 -25.77 -18.28 -0.96
N THR A 86 -26.27 -17.08 -1.25
CA THR A 86 -25.46 -15.88 -1.47
C THR A 86 -24.95 -15.23 -0.18
N ASN A 87 -25.47 -15.61 1.00
CA ASN A 87 -24.90 -15.11 2.27
C ASN A 87 -23.47 -15.63 2.54
N ASP A 88 -23.04 -16.69 1.85
CA ASP A 88 -21.66 -17.23 1.94
C ASP A 88 -20.76 -16.83 0.75
N MET A 89 -21.30 -16.08 -0.23
CA MET A 89 -20.49 -15.62 -1.35
C MET A 89 -19.67 -14.40 -0.93
N PRO A 90 -18.33 -14.43 -1.10
CA PRO A 90 -17.49 -13.27 -0.86
C PRO A 90 -18.02 -12.02 -1.55
N THR A 91 -17.94 -10.88 -0.86
CA THR A 91 -18.26 -9.56 -1.42
C THR A 91 -16.99 -8.71 -1.45
N ILE A 92 -17.00 -7.62 -2.21
CA ILE A 92 -15.88 -6.67 -2.25
C ILE A 92 -15.49 -6.12 -0.87
N ASN A 93 -16.41 -6.16 0.10
CA ASN A 93 -16.26 -5.59 1.45
C ASN A 93 -16.07 -6.67 2.53
N GLU A 94 -15.82 -7.93 2.16
CA GLU A 94 -15.70 -9.05 3.12
C GLU A 94 -14.64 -8.80 4.20
N PHE A 95 -13.52 -8.17 3.82
CA PHE A 95 -12.40 -7.85 4.71
C PHE A 95 -12.39 -6.39 5.19
N ASP A 96 -13.54 -5.73 5.15
CA ASP A 96 -13.66 -4.40 5.73
C ASP A 96 -13.48 -4.42 7.24
N SER A 97 -12.88 -3.36 7.77
CA SER A 97 -12.78 -3.15 9.21
C SER A 97 -14.16 -3.15 9.86
N LYS A 98 -14.25 -3.91 10.96
CA LYS A 98 -15.43 -4.01 11.82
C LYS A 98 -15.43 -2.97 12.95
N ASN A 99 -14.35 -2.21 13.10
CA ASN A 99 -14.25 -1.15 14.11
C ASN A 99 -15.21 0.00 13.76
N ASP A 100 -15.72 0.71 14.77
CA ASP A 100 -16.44 1.98 14.55
C ASP A 100 -15.43 3.05 14.13
N LEU A 101 -15.67 3.66 12.96
CA LEU A 101 -14.77 4.63 12.34
C LEU A 101 -15.36 6.04 12.29
N THR A 102 -16.54 6.28 12.87
CA THR A 102 -17.34 7.51 12.66
C THR A 102 -16.55 8.81 12.87
N ASN A 103 -15.62 8.84 13.84
CA ASN A 103 -14.77 10.00 14.14
C ASN A 103 -13.27 9.71 14.00
N HIS A 104 -12.90 8.74 13.16
CA HIS A 104 -11.51 8.32 12.97
C HIS A 104 -10.89 9.04 11.78
N LEU A 105 -9.65 9.51 11.95
CA LEU A 105 -8.84 10.08 10.88
C LEU A 105 -8.00 8.96 10.26
N LEU A 106 -8.37 8.57 9.05
CA LEU A 106 -7.74 7.47 8.31
C LEU A 106 -6.92 8.00 7.14
N THR A 107 -5.84 7.30 6.80
CA THR A 107 -5.01 7.70 5.67
C THR A 107 -4.36 6.54 4.94
N THR A 108 -4.23 6.66 3.62
CA THR A 108 -3.42 5.78 2.76
C THR A 108 -1.98 6.29 2.62
N ARG A 109 -1.66 7.51 3.07
CA ARG A 109 -0.28 8.04 3.02
C ARG A 109 0.64 7.18 3.87
N ASN A 110 1.91 7.10 3.47
CA ASN A 110 2.93 6.20 4.03
C ASN A 110 2.68 4.72 3.72
N ILE A 111 1.50 4.20 4.08
CA ILE A 111 1.19 2.78 3.94
C ILE A 111 0.88 2.36 2.50
N GLY A 112 0.28 3.25 1.71
CA GLY A 112 0.06 3.07 0.27
C GLY A 112 1.36 3.04 -0.53
N GLU A 113 2.49 3.55 -0.01
CA GLU A 113 3.81 3.34 -0.63
C GLU A 113 4.36 1.92 -0.37
N MET A 114 3.88 1.23 0.66
CA MET A 114 4.32 -0.11 1.04
C MET A 114 3.42 -1.19 0.45
N LEU A 115 2.11 -1.01 0.51
CA LEU A 115 1.06 -1.90 -0.01
C LEU A 115 0.06 -1.06 -0.82
N PRO A 116 0.44 -0.67 -2.05
CA PRO A 116 -0.45 0.11 -2.91
C PRO A 116 -1.56 -0.77 -3.50
N GLY A 117 -2.75 -0.18 -3.67
CA GLY A 117 -3.93 -0.81 -4.25
C GLY A 117 -4.53 -1.92 -3.38
N ALA A 118 -5.49 -2.65 -3.94
CA ALA A 118 -6.11 -3.79 -3.29
C ALA A 118 -5.11 -4.94 -3.08
N VAL A 119 -5.10 -5.53 -1.88
CA VAL A 119 -4.23 -6.66 -1.51
C VAL A 119 -5.00 -7.97 -1.41
N THR A 120 -4.28 -9.09 -1.37
CA THR A 120 -4.90 -10.41 -1.22
C THR A 120 -5.32 -10.73 0.23
N PRO A 121 -6.35 -11.57 0.45
CA PRO A 121 -6.75 -12.06 1.78
C PRO A 121 -5.60 -12.61 2.64
N LEU A 122 -4.66 -13.33 2.02
CA LEU A 122 -3.50 -13.84 2.74
C LEU A 122 -2.59 -12.70 3.22
N THR A 123 -2.39 -11.67 2.41
CA THR A 123 -1.65 -10.46 2.79
C THR A 123 -2.35 -9.71 3.93
N ILE A 124 -3.70 -9.68 3.96
CA ILE A 124 -4.49 -9.08 5.05
C ILE A 124 -4.25 -9.81 6.38
N SER A 125 -4.45 -11.12 6.39
CA SER A 125 -4.34 -11.95 7.60
C SER A 125 -2.91 -12.12 8.14
N THR A 126 -1.88 -11.81 7.34
CA THR A 126 -0.47 -11.97 7.73
C THR A 126 0.26 -10.63 7.85
N SER A 127 0.59 -10.00 6.73
CA SER A 127 1.35 -8.75 6.66
C SER A 127 0.59 -7.61 7.34
N ILE A 128 -0.68 -7.39 7.03
CA ILE A 128 -1.47 -6.29 7.60
C ILE A 128 -1.73 -6.52 9.08
N ALA A 129 -2.14 -7.73 9.48
CA ALA A 129 -2.27 -8.10 10.89
C ALA A 129 -0.97 -7.84 11.68
N SER A 130 0.19 -8.09 11.06
CA SER A 130 1.49 -7.83 11.67
C SER A 130 1.87 -6.34 11.71
N ILE A 131 1.46 -5.55 10.73
CA ILE A 131 1.63 -4.08 10.70
C ILE A 131 0.83 -3.47 11.85
N ASP A 132 -0.46 -3.82 11.94
CA ASP A 132 -1.35 -3.40 13.01
C ASP A 132 -0.80 -3.76 14.39
N TRP A 133 -0.41 -5.03 14.59
CA TRP A 133 0.18 -5.48 15.85
C TRP A 133 1.46 -4.70 16.19
N GLY A 134 2.32 -4.45 15.22
CA GLY A 134 3.57 -3.69 15.40
C GLY A 134 3.33 -2.27 15.89
N LEU A 135 2.29 -1.60 15.36
CA LEU A 135 1.86 -0.27 15.76
C LEU A 135 1.27 -0.27 17.18
N ARG A 136 0.31 -1.16 17.47
CA ARG A 136 -0.27 -1.30 18.82
C ARG A 136 0.81 -1.63 19.86
N ARG A 137 1.80 -2.46 19.49
CA ARG A 137 2.96 -2.78 20.32
C ARG A 137 3.85 -1.56 20.59
N MET A 138 4.03 -0.67 19.62
CA MET A 138 4.78 0.57 19.80
C MET A 138 4.09 1.50 20.80
N ILE A 139 2.76 1.67 20.68
CA ILE A 139 1.94 2.45 21.64
C ILE A 139 2.05 1.88 23.06
N ASN A 140 1.96 0.56 23.18
CA ASN A 140 2.12 -0.15 24.45
C ASN A 140 3.53 0.06 25.07
N LEU A 141 4.58 -0.06 24.27
CA LEU A 141 5.95 0.13 24.77
C LEU A 141 6.26 1.58 25.13
N ALA A 142 5.59 2.55 24.49
CA ALA A 142 5.60 3.96 24.89
C ALA A 142 4.92 4.20 26.25
N GLY A 143 4.16 3.23 26.77
CA GLY A 143 3.45 3.32 28.05
C GLY A 143 2.08 3.99 27.95
N ALA A 144 1.56 4.18 26.73
CA ALA A 144 0.25 4.78 26.51
C ALA A 144 -0.91 3.81 26.75
N THR A 145 -0.63 2.50 26.71
CA THR A 145 -1.52 1.42 27.14
C THR A 145 -0.79 0.46 28.09
N LYS A 146 -1.54 -0.32 28.89
CA LYS A 146 -0.97 -1.32 29.79
C LYS A 146 -0.58 -2.58 29.01
N ASN A 147 -1.49 -3.06 28.17
CA ASN A 147 -1.29 -4.21 27.28
C ASN A 147 -1.45 -3.81 25.81
N VAL A 148 -1.00 -4.68 24.90
CA VAL A 148 -1.19 -4.47 23.46
C VAL A 148 -2.68 -4.59 23.09
N ASP A 149 -3.39 -5.49 23.75
CA ASP A 149 -4.81 -5.80 23.49
C ASP A 149 -5.78 -4.81 24.14
N ASP A 150 -5.27 -3.79 24.85
CA ASP A 150 -6.08 -2.62 25.25
C ASP A 150 -6.55 -1.82 24.01
N LEU A 151 -5.95 -2.06 22.84
CA LEU A 151 -6.37 -1.56 21.55
C LEU A 151 -6.92 -2.71 20.69
N PRO A 152 -8.12 -2.55 20.07
CA PRO A 152 -8.72 -3.59 19.24
C PRO A 152 -7.79 -4.06 18.11
N PRO A 153 -7.88 -5.32 17.66
CA PRO A 153 -7.23 -5.76 16.42
C PRO A 153 -7.65 -4.87 15.23
N TYR A 154 -6.71 -4.62 14.32
CA TYR A 154 -6.91 -3.74 13.16
C TYR A 154 -7.34 -2.31 13.53
N SER A 155 -6.97 -1.83 14.72
CA SER A 155 -7.22 -0.44 15.10
C SER A 155 -6.10 0.49 14.65
N GLY A 156 -4.88 0.00 14.39
CA GLY A 156 -3.77 0.83 13.91
C GLY A 156 -3.62 0.81 12.38
N ALA A 157 -3.85 -0.35 11.78
CA ALA A 157 -3.86 -0.55 10.33
C ALA A 157 -5.01 -1.48 9.96
N LEU A 158 -5.82 -1.08 8.96
CA LEU A 158 -7.08 -1.73 8.63
C LEU A 158 -7.33 -1.79 7.13
N SER A 159 -8.26 -2.66 6.73
CA SER A 159 -8.67 -2.83 5.34
C SER A 159 -10.06 -2.26 5.09
N ILE A 160 -10.27 -1.63 3.93
CA ILE A 160 -11.58 -1.28 3.35
C ILE A 160 -11.52 -1.64 1.86
N SER A 161 -12.38 -2.55 1.42
CA SER A 161 -12.39 -3.16 0.09
C SER A 161 -10.98 -3.60 -0.35
N ASN A 162 -10.28 -4.29 0.56
CA ASN A 162 -8.90 -4.76 0.44
C ASN A 162 -7.83 -3.66 0.26
N HIS A 163 -8.17 -2.38 0.44
CA HIS A 163 -7.22 -1.27 0.51
C HIS A 163 -6.83 -0.98 1.95
N LEU A 164 -5.55 -0.65 2.16
CA LEU A 164 -5.01 -0.47 3.49
C LEU A 164 -5.01 1.00 3.93
N PHE A 165 -5.48 1.24 5.15
CA PHE A 165 -5.50 2.54 5.81
C PHE A 165 -4.79 2.46 7.16
N LEU A 166 -4.05 3.51 7.51
CA LEU A 166 -3.61 3.76 8.87
C LEU A 166 -4.64 4.60 9.61
N ASP A 167 -4.89 4.27 10.87
CA ASP A 167 -5.74 5.04 11.76
C ASP A 167 -4.90 5.94 12.68
N LEU A 168 -4.90 7.23 12.34
CA LEU A 168 -4.18 8.23 13.11
C LEU A 168 -4.84 8.49 14.47
N THR A 169 -6.15 8.34 14.57
CA THR A 169 -6.90 8.50 15.82
C THR A 169 -6.42 7.48 16.86
N THR A 170 -6.17 6.23 16.46
CA THR A 170 -5.54 5.23 17.33
C THR A 170 -4.12 5.63 17.75
N ILE A 171 -3.33 6.24 16.87
CA ILE A 171 -1.98 6.70 17.20
C ILE A 171 -2.03 7.89 18.18
N TYR A 172 -3.06 8.75 18.10
CA TYR A 172 -3.20 9.92 18.97
C TYR A 172 -3.29 9.58 20.47
N VAL A 173 -3.56 8.32 20.83
CA VAL A 173 -3.48 7.82 22.22
C VAL A 173 -2.11 8.15 22.85
N ILE A 174 -1.03 8.12 22.05
CA ILE A 174 0.32 8.46 22.54
C ILE A 174 0.43 9.92 23.00
N THR A 175 -0.27 10.86 22.35
CA THR A 175 -0.17 12.31 22.62
C THR A 175 -0.74 12.68 23.99
N LYS A 176 -1.75 11.92 24.45
CA LYS A 176 -2.39 12.11 25.75
C LYS A 176 -1.55 11.56 26.90
N LYS A 177 -0.71 10.56 26.64
CA LYS A 177 -0.02 9.77 27.67
C LYS A 177 1.50 9.93 27.70
N VAL A 178 2.12 10.50 26.68
CA VAL A 178 3.58 10.59 26.54
C VAL A 178 4.03 12.05 26.46
N LEU A 179 5.00 12.44 27.28
CA LEU A 179 5.61 13.78 27.19
C LEU A 179 6.41 13.93 25.89
N GLY A 180 6.21 15.04 25.18
CA GLY A 180 6.91 15.36 23.92
C GLY A 180 6.27 14.74 22.68
N ALA A 181 5.23 13.92 22.82
CA ALA A 181 4.37 13.54 21.71
C ALA A 181 3.25 14.59 21.57
N SER A 182 3.03 15.08 20.34
CA SER A 182 1.94 15.98 20.00
C SER A 182 1.21 15.46 18.76
N LYS A 183 -0.02 15.91 18.57
CA LYS A 183 -0.84 15.52 17.42
C LYS A 183 -0.18 15.98 16.11
N GLU A 184 0.31 17.22 16.10
CA GLU A 184 1.00 17.85 14.97
C GLU A 184 2.25 17.06 14.58
N ALA A 185 3.02 16.59 15.55
CA ALA A 185 4.21 15.79 15.29
C ALA A 185 3.89 14.43 14.64
N VAL A 186 2.77 13.80 15.04
CA VAL A 186 2.26 12.55 14.43
C VAL A 186 1.83 12.80 12.99
N GLU A 187 0.99 13.82 12.77
CA GLU A 187 0.49 14.21 11.44
C GLU A 187 1.65 14.56 10.49
N LEU A 188 2.59 15.40 10.93
CA LEU A 188 3.80 15.72 10.15
C LEU A 188 4.61 14.48 9.80
N SER A 189 4.68 13.49 10.69
CA SER A 189 5.48 12.28 10.47
C SER A 189 4.85 11.29 9.49
N ILE A 190 3.52 11.25 9.40
CA ILE A 190 2.77 10.27 8.59
C ILE A 190 2.18 10.91 7.33
N LEU A 191 1.48 12.04 7.48
CA LEU A 191 0.84 12.78 6.38
C LEU A 191 1.82 13.72 5.67
N GLY A 192 2.90 14.13 6.35
CA GLY A 192 3.82 15.16 5.87
C GLY A 192 3.32 16.59 6.08
N GLU A 193 2.17 16.78 6.71
CA GLU A 193 1.52 18.07 6.99
C GLU A 193 0.66 17.97 8.26
N GLU A 194 0.29 19.11 8.83
CA GLU A 194 -0.61 19.21 9.98
C GLU A 194 -2.06 19.28 9.53
N ARG A 195 -2.97 18.73 10.34
CA ARG A 195 -4.43 18.75 10.14
C ARG A 195 -5.13 19.34 11.37
N PRO A 196 -5.10 20.68 11.53
CA PRO A 196 -5.76 21.34 12.65
C PRO A 196 -7.29 21.15 12.65
N ASP A 197 -7.86 20.86 11.47
CA ASP A 197 -9.27 20.53 11.23
C ASP A 197 -9.68 19.14 11.73
N ALA A 198 -8.73 18.19 11.83
CA ALA A 198 -9.06 16.86 12.28
C ALA A 198 -9.49 16.87 13.76
N PRO A 199 -10.48 16.07 14.18
CA PRO A 199 -10.83 15.94 15.58
C PRO A 199 -9.67 15.31 16.37
N ASP A 200 -9.53 15.72 17.63
CA ASP A 200 -8.65 15.06 18.58
C ASP A 200 -9.42 13.95 19.32
N ILE A 201 -8.70 13.01 19.93
CA ILE A 201 -9.33 11.94 20.70
C ILE A 201 -9.94 12.46 21.99
N ASN A 202 -11.15 11.99 22.29
CA ASN A 202 -11.84 12.26 23.54
C ASN A 202 -11.27 11.40 24.68
N GLN A 203 -10.01 11.64 25.04
CA GLN A 203 -9.33 11.02 26.17
C GLN A 203 -8.61 12.06 27.02
N PRO A 204 -8.71 11.97 28.37
CA PRO A 204 -8.01 12.88 29.25
C PRO A 204 -6.49 12.66 29.19
N ASN A 205 -5.76 13.78 29.27
CA ASN A 205 -4.32 13.77 29.46
C ASN A 205 -3.98 13.02 30.76
N ALA A 206 -2.92 12.22 30.72
CA ALA A 206 -2.32 11.72 31.96
C ALA A 206 -1.68 12.86 32.74
N ASP A 207 -1.50 12.65 34.05
CA ASP A 207 -0.77 13.59 34.90
C ASP A 207 0.69 13.75 34.44
N PHE A 208 1.33 14.85 34.88
CA PHE A 208 2.67 15.21 34.44
C PHE A 208 3.73 14.14 34.77
N LEU A 209 3.63 13.47 35.92
CA LEU A 209 4.58 12.43 36.32
C LEU A 209 4.46 11.21 35.40
N THR A 210 3.23 10.75 35.16
CA THR A 210 2.96 9.66 34.21
C THR A 210 3.44 10.00 32.81
N LYS A 211 3.13 11.20 32.29
CA LYS A 211 3.61 11.64 30.97
C LYS A 211 5.13 11.65 30.88
N THR A 212 5.80 12.08 31.95
CA THR A 212 7.27 12.14 32.00
C THR A 212 7.89 10.74 31.99
N LEU A 213 7.40 9.82 32.83
CA LEU A 213 7.88 8.43 32.85
C LEU A 213 7.66 7.73 31.51
N ASN A 214 6.50 7.95 30.91
CA ASN A 214 6.19 7.44 29.57
C ASN A 214 7.07 8.10 28.49
N GLY A 215 7.38 9.39 28.61
CA GLY A 215 8.35 10.08 27.75
C GLY A 215 9.74 9.43 27.79
N ILE A 216 10.21 9.02 28.97
CA ILE A 216 11.47 8.27 29.12
C ILE A 216 11.37 6.90 28.45
N ARG A 217 10.26 6.18 28.64
CA ARG A 217 10.03 4.87 27.99
C ARG A 217 10.04 4.99 26.46
N TYR A 218 9.32 5.97 25.93
CA TYR A 218 9.26 6.23 24.49
C TYR A 218 10.62 6.68 23.94
N GLY A 219 11.35 7.54 24.64
CA GLY A 219 12.72 7.89 24.29
C GLY A 219 13.63 6.66 24.21
N ARG A 220 13.60 5.77 25.22
CA ARG A 220 14.36 4.50 25.20
C ARG A 220 13.95 3.60 24.04
N TYR A 221 12.67 3.58 23.68
CA TYR A 221 12.17 2.86 22.51
C TYR A 221 12.76 3.42 21.21
N LEU A 222 12.62 4.72 20.97
CA LEU A 222 13.12 5.41 19.78
C LEU A 222 14.63 5.25 19.62
N PHE A 223 15.41 5.55 20.66
CA PHE A 223 16.88 5.43 20.62
C PHE A 223 17.38 3.97 20.62
N GLY A 224 16.49 3.01 20.89
CA GLY A 224 16.75 1.58 20.78
C GLY A 224 16.83 1.06 19.34
N TYR A 225 16.54 1.88 18.32
CA TYR A 225 16.40 1.44 16.92
C TYR A 225 17.60 0.66 16.38
N LYS A 226 18.85 1.06 16.68
CA LYS A 226 20.06 0.30 16.24
C LYS A 226 20.13 -1.08 16.87
N LYS A 227 19.69 -1.24 18.12
CA LYS A 227 19.60 -2.55 18.78
C LYS A 227 18.48 -3.37 18.16
N GLY A 228 17.34 -2.74 17.86
CA GLY A 228 16.22 -3.32 17.11
C GLY A 228 16.68 -3.87 15.76
N GLU A 229 17.36 -3.06 14.95
CA GLU A 229 17.92 -3.47 13.65
C GLU A 229 18.88 -4.65 13.75
N ARG A 230 19.79 -4.67 14.74
CA ARG A 230 20.68 -5.83 14.95
C ARG A 230 19.90 -7.11 15.27
N LYS A 231 18.85 -7.01 16.08
CA LYS A 231 17.97 -8.14 16.40
C LYS A 231 17.19 -8.58 15.15
N HIS A 232 16.67 -7.62 14.39
CA HIS A 232 15.96 -7.85 13.14
C HIS A 232 16.84 -8.57 12.11
N ARG A 233 18.09 -8.13 11.92
CA ARG A 233 19.06 -8.80 11.06
C ARG A 233 19.32 -10.25 11.49
N ARG A 234 19.41 -10.50 12.81
CA ARG A 234 19.56 -11.87 13.34
C ARG A 234 18.31 -12.71 13.09
N LEU A 235 17.12 -12.14 13.28
CA LEU A 235 15.83 -12.77 13.00
C LEU A 235 15.75 -13.17 11.53
N ALA A 236 15.93 -12.21 10.61
CA ALA A 236 15.94 -12.45 9.18
C ALA A 236 17.02 -13.47 8.76
N LYS A 237 18.19 -13.47 9.41
CA LYS A 237 19.23 -14.48 9.14
C LYS A 237 18.87 -15.86 9.67
N ARG A 238 18.16 -16.00 10.79
CA ARG A 238 17.84 -17.30 11.42
C ARG A 238 16.58 -17.96 10.87
N LEU A 239 15.57 -17.17 10.50
CA LEU A 239 14.34 -17.68 9.92
C LEU A 239 14.65 -18.51 8.67
N ARG A 240 14.32 -19.78 8.68
CA ARG A 240 14.46 -20.75 7.59
C ARG A 240 13.19 -21.59 7.61
N PHE A 241 12.69 -21.91 6.43
CA PHE A 241 11.61 -22.85 6.25
C PHE A 241 12.17 -24.09 5.57
N ASP A 242 11.62 -25.27 5.87
CA ASP A 242 11.90 -26.48 5.12
C ASP A 242 10.94 -26.58 3.92
N PRO A 243 11.43 -26.47 2.68
CA PRO A 243 10.57 -26.55 1.51
C PRO A 243 10.06 -27.98 1.22
N ASN A 244 10.62 -29.01 1.87
CA ASN A 244 10.36 -30.41 1.51
C ASN A 244 9.31 -31.10 2.38
N GLY A 245 8.84 -30.46 3.46
CA GLY A 245 7.87 -31.05 4.39
C GLY A 245 6.52 -31.42 3.76
N THR A 246 5.69 -32.14 4.51
CA THR A 246 4.29 -32.41 4.14
C THR A 246 3.45 -31.12 4.14
N ILE A 247 2.20 -31.18 3.69
CA ILE A 247 1.29 -30.03 3.70
C ILE A 247 1.12 -29.50 5.15
N GLU A 248 0.93 -30.41 6.10
CA GLU A 248 0.76 -30.14 7.52
C GLU A 248 2.04 -29.56 8.13
N GLU A 249 3.19 -30.21 7.92
CA GLU A 249 4.48 -29.72 8.44
C GLU A 249 4.81 -28.31 7.94
N ILE A 250 4.54 -28.03 6.67
CA ILE A 250 4.76 -26.71 6.08
C ILE A 250 3.83 -25.66 6.70
N TYR A 251 2.55 -25.98 6.90
CA TYR A 251 1.60 -25.08 7.53
C TYR A 251 1.93 -24.84 9.01
N ASP A 252 2.28 -25.89 9.75
CA ASP A 252 2.67 -25.81 11.16
C ASP A 252 3.94 -24.95 11.34
N GLU A 253 4.90 -25.05 10.42
CA GLU A 253 6.08 -24.19 10.42
C GLU A 253 5.73 -22.71 10.15
N LEU A 254 4.82 -22.46 9.19
CA LEU A 254 4.29 -21.13 8.91
C LEU A 254 3.62 -20.52 10.15
N ASP A 255 2.71 -21.25 10.79
CA ASP A 255 1.99 -20.81 12.00
C ASP A 255 2.96 -20.56 13.16
N THR A 256 3.87 -21.51 13.42
CA THR A 256 4.91 -21.41 14.46
C THR A 256 5.76 -20.15 14.31
N TYR A 257 6.07 -19.74 13.07
CA TYR A 257 6.90 -18.57 12.81
C TYR A 257 6.12 -17.26 12.64
N MET A 258 4.78 -17.24 12.62
CA MET A 258 4.00 -15.99 12.55
C MET A 258 4.41 -14.92 13.58
N PRO A 259 4.69 -15.26 14.85
CA PRO A 259 5.21 -14.29 15.82
C PRO A 259 6.53 -13.62 15.38
N MET A 260 7.36 -14.31 14.60
CA MET A 260 8.60 -13.74 14.05
C MET A 260 8.32 -12.70 12.96
N MET A 261 7.29 -12.87 12.13
CA MET A 261 6.85 -11.84 11.17
C MET A 261 6.37 -10.59 11.91
N ARG A 262 5.51 -10.76 12.93
CA ARG A 262 5.04 -9.66 13.79
C ARG A 262 6.21 -8.91 14.44
N LEU A 263 7.19 -9.64 14.98
CA LEU A 263 8.37 -9.06 15.59
C LEU A 263 9.30 -8.35 14.58
N SER A 264 9.39 -8.87 13.36
CA SER A 264 10.12 -8.25 12.25
C SER A 264 9.57 -6.85 11.93
N LEU A 265 8.25 -6.73 11.81
CA LEU A 265 7.58 -5.45 11.57
C LEU A 265 7.70 -4.49 12.76
N HIS A 266 7.62 -5.00 13.98
CA HIS A 266 7.89 -4.20 15.17
C HIS A 266 9.30 -3.56 15.17
N TYR A 267 10.33 -4.29 14.76
CA TYR A 267 11.68 -3.72 14.66
C TYR A 267 11.80 -2.64 13.57
N HIS A 268 11.01 -2.75 12.49
CA HIS A 268 10.90 -1.68 11.52
C HIS A 268 10.24 -0.43 12.10
N TYR A 269 9.16 -0.58 12.86
CA TYR A 269 8.53 0.55 13.57
C TYR A 269 9.51 1.29 14.48
N MET A 270 10.43 0.61 15.17
CA MET A 270 11.45 1.30 15.97
C MET A 270 12.28 2.30 15.13
N SER A 271 12.70 1.89 13.94
CA SER A 271 13.52 2.72 13.05
C SER A 271 12.68 3.78 12.33
N SER A 272 11.46 3.42 11.95
CA SER A 272 10.50 4.31 11.29
C SER A 272 10.04 5.44 12.22
N SER A 273 9.63 5.11 13.46
CA SER A 273 9.26 6.08 14.49
C SER A 273 10.43 6.98 14.88
N PHE A 274 11.67 6.45 14.98
CA PHE A 274 12.86 7.27 15.20
C PHE A 274 13.05 8.28 14.07
N SER A 275 12.96 7.83 12.81
CA SER A 275 13.06 8.71 11.64
C SER A 275 11.98 9.78 11.62
N GLY A 276 10.71 9.40 11.82
CA GLY A 276 9.59 10.34 11.87
C GLY A 276 9.76 11.38 12.98
N SER A 277 10.09 10.94 14.20
CA SER A 277 10.26 11.82 15.36
C SER A 277 11.43 12.79 15.21
N MET A 278 12.58 12.36 14.68
CA MET A 278 13.72 13.26 14.46
C MET A 278 13.42 14.30 13.38
N ASN A 279 12.69 13.92 12.32
CA ASN A 279 12.30 14.85 11.27
C ASN A 279 11.24 15.84 11.73
N SER A 280 10.20 15.39 12.43
CA SER A 280 9.18 16.27 13.03
C SER A 280 9.81 17.23 14.04
N ALA A 281 10.71 16.75 14.92
CA ALA A 281 11.40 17.62 15.87
C ALA A 281 12.29 18.66 15.17
N LEU A 282 12.96 18.29 14.07
CA LEU A 282 13.75 19.22 13.26
C LEU A 282 12.86 20.30 12.64
N TYR A 283 11.71 19.90 12.08
CA TYR A 283 10.71 20.82 11.51
C TYR A 283 10.17 21.77 12.57
N MET A 284 9.66 21.26 13.69
CA MET A 284 9.06 22.07 14.76
C MET A 284 10.07 23.05 15.38
N THR A 285 11.36 22.70 15.44
CA THR A 285 12.40 23.62 15.95
C THR A 285 12.63 24.83 15.02
N LEU A 286 12.31 24.67 13.74
CA LEU A 286 12.60 25.63 12.67
C LEU A 286 11.37 26.35 12.12
N GLN A 287 10.15 25.85 12.35
CA GLN A 287 8.92 26.33 11.71
C GLN A 287 8.74 27.85 11.80
N ASP A 288 9.02 28.46 12.97
CA ASP A 288 8.83 29.91 13.18
C ASP A 288 9.89 30.78 12.48
N GLN A 289 10.93 30.18 11.88
CA GLN A 289 12.01 30.90 11.16
C GLN A 289 11.79 30.99 9.66
N TYR A 290 10.77 30.32 9.11
CA TYR A 290 10.52 30.27 7.68
C TYR A 290 9.12 30.81 7.37
N PRO A 291 8.97 31.61 6.30
CA PRO A 291 7.70 32.23 5.95
C PRO A 291 6.68 31.21 5.41
N SER A 292 7.14 30.10 4.81
CA SER A 292 6.28 29.01 4.34
C SER A 292 6.75 27.63 4.81
N ARG A 293 5.78 26.73 4.97
CA ARG A 293 6.02 25.34 5.39
C ARG A 293 6.76 24.57 4.30
N GLU A 294 6.44 24.85 3.05
CA GLU A 294 7.00 24.25 1.84
C GLU A 294 8.48 24.59 1.72
N GLU A 295 8.86 25.85 1.99
CA GLU A 295 10.26 26.28 1.99
C GLU A 295 11.08 25.53 3.04
N LEU A 296 10.56 25.41 4.27
CA LEU A 296 11.23 24.67 5.33
C LEU A 296 11.38 23.18 4.98
N LYS A 297 10.31 22.54 4.48
CA LYS A 297 10.35 21.13 4.04
C LYS A 297 11.39 20.93 2.94
N ALA A 298 11.45 21.82 1.95
CA ALA A 298 12.44 21.78 0.88
C ALA A 298 13.87 21.95 1.42
N LYS A 299 14.08 22.84 2.40
CA LYS A 299 15.38 23.05 3.04
C LYS A 299 15.85 21.82 3.83
N ILE A 300 14.95 21.21 4.61
CA ILE A 300 15.22 19.98 5.34
C ILE A 300 15.55 18.85 4.36
N ALA A 301 14.74 18.65 3.32
CA ALA A 301 14.98 17.64 2.29
C ALA A 301 16.35 17.83 1.60
N GLY A 302 16.72 19.08 1.30
CA GLY A 302 18.04 19.42 0.77
C GLY A 302 19.21 19.11 1.71
N CYS A 303 18.97 18.98 3.02
CA CYS A 303 19.96 18.51 4.00
C CYS A 303 19.97 16.98 4.17
N LEU A 304 19.04 16.25 3.54
CA LEU A 304 18.91 14.79 3.57
C LEU A 304 19.36 14.14 2.24
N THR A 305 20.21 14.83 1.49
CA THR A 305 20.88 14.35 0.27
C THR A 305 22.32 13.89 0.57
N ASP A 306 22.95 13.19 -0.38
CA ASP A 306 24.36 12.78 -0.32
C ASP A 306 24.60 11.93 0.94
N ILE A 307 23.80 10.88 1.07
CA ILE A 307 23.85 9.94 2.20
C ILE A 307 24.38 8.59 1.70
N SER A 308 25.59 8.24 2.14
CA SER A 308 26.16 6.93 1.86
C SER A 308 25.41 5.80 2.58
N GLY A 309 25.28 4.65 1.92
CA GLY A 309 24.78 3.42 2.54
C GLY A 309 23.25 3.27 2.53
N ILE A 310 22.54 4.08 1.75
CA ILE A 310 21.11 3.89 1.50
C ILE A 310 20.92 2.62 0.68
N GLU A 311 20.15 1.67 1.23
CA GLU A 311 19.93 0.35 0.61
C GLU A 311 19.31 0.43 -0.78
N SER A 312 18.39 1.38 -1.00
CA SER A 312 17.67 1.55 -2.27
C SER A 312 18.50 2.13 -3.41
N VAL A 313 19.51 2.95 -3.09
CA VAL A 313 20.47 3.47 -4.09
C VAL A 313 21.38 2.35 -4.62
N ASP A 314 21.71 1.37 -3.77
CA ASP A 314 22.59 0.27 -4.15
C ASP A 314 22.00 -0.67 -5.23
N ILE A 315 20.68 -0.67 -5.43
CA ILE A 315 20.01 -1.52 -6.42
C ILE A 315 20.46 -1.17 -7.83
N LEU A 316 20.26 0.08 -8.26
CA LEU A 316 20.63 0.50 -9.61
C LEU A 316 22.15 0.49 -9.79
N HIS A 317 22.91 0.84 -8.76
CA HIS A 317 24.37 0.68 -8.76
C HIS A 317 24.79 -0.78 -9.04
N SER A 318 24.23 -1.74 -8.29
CA SER A 318 24.53 -3.17 -8.45
C SER A 318 24.09 -3.71 -9.82
N LEU A 319 22.94 -3.26 -10.34
CA LEU A 319 22.50 -3.61 -11.70
C LEU A 319 23.46 -3.06 -12.77
N ARG A 320 23.97 -1.82 -12.61
CA ARG A 320 25.00 -1.27 -13.50
C ARG A 320 26.30 -2.07 -13.44
N VAL A 321 26.70 -2.56 -12.27
CA VAL A 321 27.89 -3.45 -12.15
C VAL A 321 27.69 -4.72 -12.99
N ILE A 322 26.51 -5.35 -12.92
CA ILE A 322 26.19 -6.51 -13.77
C ILE A 322 26.21 -6.12 -15.24
N ALA A 323 25.53 -5.03 -15.61
CA ALA A 323 25.44 -4.55 -16.99
C ALA A 323 26.82 -4.25 -17.60
N ARG A 324 27.72 -3.58 -16.86
CA ARG A 324 29.09 -3.31 -17.31
C ARG A 324 29.87 -4.60 -17.52
N SER A 325 29.75 -5.57 -16.61
CA SER A 325 30.42 -6.87 -16.75
C SER A 325 29.92 -7.62 -17.99
N LEU A 326 28.61 -7.64 -18.22
CA LEU A 326 27.99 -8.23 -19.40
C LEU A 326 28.45 -7.57 -20.71
N LEU A 327 28.50 -6.24 -20.78
CA LEU A 327 28.94 -5.53 -21.99
C LEU A 327 30.42 -5.73 -22.30
N LYS A 328 31.26 -5.81 -21.27
CA LYS A 328 32.68 -6.11 -21.41
C LYS A 328 32.90 -7.52 -21.95
N GLU A 329 32.06 -8.47 -21.52
CA GLU A 329 32.12 -9.87 -21.95
C GLU A 329 31.56 -10.08 -23.36
N ASN A 330 30.37 -9.53 -23.64
CA ASN A 330 29.69 -9.65 -24.92
C ASN A 330 28.84 -8.40 -25.21
N PRO A 331 29.31 -7.49 -26.09
CA PRO A 331 28.55 -6.28 -26.42
C PRO A 331 27.17 -6.53 -27.05
N ARG A 332 26.92 -7.71 -27.64
CA ARG A 332 25.66 -8.04 -28.32
C ARG A 332 24.49 -8.25 -27.37
N VAL A 333 24.73 -8.43 -26.07
CA VAL A 333 23.68 -8.62 -25.06
C VAL A 333 22.69 -7.45 -24.98
N LYS A 334 23.04 -6.25 -25.48
CA LYS A 334 22.12 -5.12 -25.61
C LYS A 334 20.91 -5.41 -26.50
N ASN A 335 21.07 -6.32 -27.46
CA ASN A 335 20.05 -6.66 -28.45
C ASN A 335 19.30 -7.93 -28.08
N TYR A 336 19.55 -8.52 -26.91
CA TYR A 336 18.90 -9.75 -26.48
C TYR A 336 17.49 -9.46 -25.97
N SER A 337 16.59 -10.41 -26.19
CA SER A 337 15.33 -10.49 -25.44
C SER A 337 15.58 -10.97 -24.01
N ALA A 338 14.61 -10.78 -23.11
CA ALA A 338 14.74 -11.24 -21.72
C ALA A 338 15.01 -12.76 -21.60
N PRO A 339 14.35 -13.65 -22.39
CA PRO A 339 14.70 -15.06 -22.43
C PRO A 339 16.14 -15.33 -22.90
N GLN A 340 16.58 -14.66 -23.97
CA GLN A 340 17.95 -14.82 -24.49
C GLN A 340 19.01 -14.38 -23.48
N LEU A 341 18.75 -13.28 -22.76
CA LEU A 341 19.65 -12.84 -21.69
C LEU A 341 19.66 -13.84 -20.53
N LEU A 342 18.50 -14.40 -20.17
CA LEU A 342 18.40 -15.42 -19.12
C LEU A 342 19.23 -16.66 -19.45
N GLU A 343 19.13 -17.16 -20.68
CA GLU A 343 19.96 -18.27 -21.18
C GLU A 343 21.45 -17.91 -21.16
N TYR A 344 21.80 -16.69 -21.58
CA TYR A 344 23.19 -16.23 -21.58
C TYR A 344 23.79 -16.18 -20.16
N MET A 345 22.99 -15.83 -19.15
CA MET A 345 23.46 -15.80 -17.76
C MET A 345 23.97 -17.17 -17.27
N GLU A 346 23.52 -18.29 -17.85
CA GLU A 346 23.98 -19.63 -17.51
C GLU A 346 25.42 -19.90 -17.99
N ILE A 347 25.85 -19.25 -19.07
CA ILE A 347 27.21 -19.38 -19.63
C ILE A 347 28.10 -18.16 -19.37
N ALA A 348 27.55 -17.12 -18.74
CA ALA A 348 28.28 -15.89 -18.45
C ALA A 348 29.56 -16.13 -17.63
N SER A 349 30.50 -15.19 -17.74
CA SER A 349 31.78 -15.25 -17.02
C SER A 349 31.60 -15.33 -15.51
N LYS A 350 32.65 -15.81 -14.83
CA LYS A 350 32.72 -15.86 -13.37
C LYS A 350 32.56 -14.47 -12.73
N GLU A 351 33.02 -13.41 -13.39
CA GLU A 351 32.88 -12.02 -12.93
C GLU A 351 31.41 -11.59 -12.95
N THR A 352 30.71 -11.77 -14.09
CA THR A 352 29.28 -11.46 -14.22
C THR A 352 28.43 -12.28 -13.25
N LYS A 353 28.68 -13.60 -13.15
CA LYS A 353 27.95 -14.47 -12.22
C LYS A 353 28.13 -14.04 -10.76
N ARG A 354 29.34 -13.63 -10.36
CA ARG A 354 29.58 -13.09 -9.00
C ARG A 354 28.80 -11.82 -8.75
N ALA A 355 28.79 -10.87 -9.69
CA ALA A 355 28.00 -9.64 -9.57
C ALA A 355 26.50 -9.95 -9.44
N TYR A 356 25.99 -10.85 -10.28
CA TYR A 356 24.60 -11.31 -10.26
C TYR A 356 24.21 -11.99 -8.94
N THR A 357 25.03 -12.93 -8.45
CA THR A 357 24.80 -13.59 -7.15
C THR A 357 24.87 -12.61 -6.00
N SER A 358 25.78 -11.63 -6.04
CA SER A 358 25.86 -10.56 -5.04
C SER A 358 24.57 -9.73 -5.01
N PHE A 359 24.07 -9.34 -6.18
CA PHE A 359 22.79 -8.65 -6.31
C PHE A 359 21.64 -9.48 -5.74
N LEU A 360 21.50 -10.76 -6.13
CA LEU A 360 20.43 -11.62 -5.63
C LEU A 360 20.50 -11.82 -4.11
N SER A 361 21.70 -12.00 -3.55
CA SER A 361 21.88 -12.14 -2.11
C SER A 361 21.42 -10.88 -1.36
N ARG A 362 21.72 -9.70 -1.89
CA ARG A 362 21.43 -8.42 -1.24
C ARG A 362 20.01 -7.91 -1.50
N HIS A 363 19.52 -8.02 -2.72
CA HIS A 363 18.29 -7.38 -3.22
C HIS A 363 17.28 -8.35 -3.86
N GLY A 364 17.62 -9.63 -4.01
CA GLY A 364 16.75 -10.59 -4.71
C GLY A 364 15.36 -10.78 -4.09
N HIS A 365 15.19 -10.46 -2.80
CA HIS A 365 13.91 -10.49 -2.10
C HIS A 365 12.99 -9.29 -2.40
N ARG A 366 13.46 -8.30 -3.16
CA ARG A 366 12.67 -7.11 -3.54
C ARG A 366 11.92 -7.35 -4.86
N THR A 367 10.91 -6.53 -5.13
CA THR A 367 10.11 -6.51 -6.37
C THR A 367 9.16 -5.30 -6.36
N ILE A 368 8.36 -5.13 -7.42
CA ILE A 368 7.22 -4.21 -7.43
C ILE A 368 6.09 -4.81 -6.58
N ARG A 369 5.48 -3.98 -5.72
CA ARG A 369 4.54 -4.33 -4.65
C ARG A 369 5.13 -5.36 -3.69
N GLU A 370 6.35 -5.09 -3.24
CA GLU A 370 7.20 -6.02 -2.47
C GLU A 370 6.58 -6.67 -1.22
N ALA A 371 5.64 -5.99 -0.56
CA ALA A 371 4.96 -6.50 0.64
C ALA A 371 3.71 -7.34 0.33
N GLU A 372 3.19 -7.32 -0.91
CA GLU A 372 2.10 -8.19 -1.34
C GLU A 372 2.64 -9.62 -1.50
N LEU A 373 2.01 -10.57 -0.82
CA LEU A 373 2.44 -11.96 -0.82
C LEU A 373 2.33 -12.63 -2.19
N ARG A 374 1.35 -12.24 -3.01
CA ARG A 374 1.16 -12.80 -4.35
C ARG A 374 2.25 -12.39 -5.36
N ASN A 375 2.92 -11.26 -5.16
CA ASN A 375 3.92 -10.72 -6.10
C ASN A 375 5.27 -11.45 -6.00
N LYS A 376 5.81 -11.94 -7.12
CA LYS A 376 7.10 -12.67 -7.15
C LYS A 376 8.30 -11.74 -6.93
N SER A 377 9.28 -12.21 -6.15
CA SER A 377 10.55 -11.51 -5.92
C SER A 377 11.48 -11.58 -7.14
N TRP A 378 12.46 -10.70 -7.25
CA TRP A 378 13.47 -10.75 -8.33
C TRP A 378 14.30 -12.04 -8.34
N ALA A 379 14.48 -12.68 -7.19
CA ALA A 379 15.15 -13.98 -7.10
C ALA A 379 14.29 -15.13 -7.65
N ASP A 380 12.95 -15.01 -7.61
CA ASP A 380 12.03 -16.04 -8.07
C ASP A 380 11.50 -15.77 -9.49
N ASP A 381 11.42 -14.51 -9.91
CA ASP A 381 11.08 -14.11 -11.29
C ASP A 381 12.33 -13.62 -12.04
N ARG A 382 13.16 -14.57 -12.45
CA ARG A 382 14.41 -14.30 -13.18
C ARG A 382 14.15 -13.62 -14.53
N LEU A 383 13.01 -13.90 -15.18
CA LEU A 383 12.67 -13.32 -16.47
C LEU A 383 12.32 -11.84 -16.34
N ALA A 384 11.53 -11.47 -15.33
CA ALA A 384 11.31 -10.07 -14.98
C ALA A 384 12.65 -9.39 -14.67
N LEU A 385 13.52 -10.03 -13.86
CA LEU A 385 14.87 -9.50 -13.55
C LEU A 385 15.69 -9.19 -14.81
N MET A 386 15.66 -10.06 -15.82
CA MET A 386 16.34 -9.81 -17.10
C MET A 386 15.74 -8.61 -17.85
N SER A 387 14.43 -8.40 -17.76
CA SER A 387 13.78 -7.23 -18.36
C SER A 387 14.30 -5.93 -17.74
N TYR A 388 14.44 -5.87 -16.41
CA TYR A 388 15.06 -4.71 -15.74
C TYR A 388 16.53 -4.53 -16.13
N LEU A 389 17.28 -5.62 -16.29
CA LEU A 389 18.68 -5.56 -16.68
C LEU A 389 18.86 -5.05 -18.11
N LEU A 390 17.98 -5.43 -19.04
CA LEU A 390 17.93 -4.89 -20.39
C LEU A 390 17.63 -3.39 -20.39
N THR A 391 16.71 -2.94 -19.55
CA THR A 391 16.47 -1.51 -19.30
C THR A 391 17.75 -0.78 -18.88
N VAL A 392 18.51 -1.33 -17.93
CA VAL A 392 19.78 -0.74 -17.49
C VAL A 392 20.86 -0.80 -18.57
N LEU A 393 20.92 -1.88 -19.37
CA LEU A 393 21.84 -2.01 -20.50
C LEU A 393 21.58 -0.97 -21.62
N ALA A 394 20.33 -0.54 -21.75
CA ALA A 394 19.91 0.50 -22.70
C ALA A 394 20.12 1.93 -22.17
N SER A 395 20.39 2.11 -20.87
CA SER A 395 20.63 3.41 -20.27
C SER A 395 22.09 3.86 -20.39
N ASP A 396 22.36 5.09 -19.95
CA ASP A 396 23.72 5.50 -19.61
C ASP A 396 24.18 4.75 -18.35
N LEU A 397 25.34 4.11 -18.42
CA LEU A 397 25.90 3.34 -17.32
C LEU A 397 26.78 4.21 -16.41
N ASP A 398 27.17 5.39 -16.84
CA ASP A 398 27.99 6.29 -16.02
C ASP A 398 27.11 7.10 -15.07
N GLU A 399 27.59 7.25 -13.83
CA GLU A 399 26.91 8.06 -12.81
C GLU A 399 27.30 9.52 -13.01
N LYS A 400 26.30 10.38 -13.23
CA LYS A 400 26.55 11.83 -13.25
C LYS A 400 26.84 12.28 -11.82
N PRO A 401 27.94 13.01 -11.57
CA PRO A 401 28.22 13.54 -10.24
C PRO A 401 27.11 14.51 -9.83
N LEU A 402 26.55 14.31 -8.64
CA LEU A 402 25.53 15.21 -8.11
C LEU A 402 26.14 16.55 -7.69
N THR A 403 25.48 17.63 -8.07
CA THR A 403 25.75 18.96 -7.50
C THR A 403 25.19 19.00 -6.06
N SER A 404 26.02 18.64 -5.08
CA SER A 404 25.62 18.59 -3.67
C SER A 404 25.34 19.99 -3.10
N THR A 405 24.08 20.28 -2.82
CA THR A 405 23.65 21.51 -2.12
C THR A 405 23.73 21.39 -0.59
N LEU A 406 24.17 20.24 -0.08
CA LEU A 406 24.19 19.90 1.35
C LEU A 406 24.96 20.92 2.19
N LYS A 407 26.16 21.33 1.75
CA LYS A 407 27.01 22.27 2.52
C LYS A 407 26.31 23.62 2.71
N GLN A 408 25.68 24.12 1.64
CA GLN A 408 24.94 25.37 1.66
C GLN A 408 23.69 25.26 2.53
N ASN A 409 22.82 24.27 2.26
CA ASN A 409 21.58 24.07 3.02
C ASN A 409 21.85 23.90 4.51
N ARG A 410 22.90 23.14 4.88
CA ARG A 410 23.31 22.96 6.28
C ARG A 410 23.78 24.26 6.92
N ARG A 411 24.51 25.11 6.17
CA ARG A 411 24.97 26.40 6.67
C ARG A 411 23.81 27.35 6.91
N GLU A 412 22.83 27.39 6.02
CA GLU A 412 21.64 28.23 6.17
C GLU A 412 20.75 27.73 7.32
N LEU A 413 20.51 26.42 7.39
CA LEU A 413 19.62 25.80 8.37
C LEU A 413 20.16 25.85 9.80
N ILE A 414 21.48 25.74 9.99
CA ILE A 414 22.12 25.71 11.33
C ILE A 414 22.85 27.02 11.66
N GLY A 415 23.40 27.71 10.66
CA GLY A 415 24.37 28.79 10.85
C GLY A 415 23.80 30.05 11.47
N THR A 416 22.54 30.35 11.22
CA THR A 416 21.78 31.48 11.78
C THR A 416 21.43 31.30 13.26
N ASN A 417 21.52 30.07 13.78
CA ASN A 417 21.12 29.71 15.14
C ASN A 417 22.33 29.76 16.12
N LYS A 418 22.07 30.08 17.40
CA LYS A 418 23.06 30.18 18.48
C LYS A 418 22.70 29.29 19.69
N GLY A 419 23.67 29.09 20.60
CA GLY A 419 23.47 28.41 21.88
C GLY A 419 22.89 26.99 21.78
N VAL A 420 21.98 26.66 22.70
CA VAL A 420 21.33 25.34 22.82
C VAL A 420 20.57 24.96 21.56
N LYS A 421 19.89 25.91 20.91
CA LYS A 421 19.15 25.67 19.66
C LYS A 421 20.07 25.16 18.54
N LYS A 422 21.25 25.77 18.39
CA LYS A 422 22.27 25.31 17.42
C LYS A 422 22.75 23.89 17.72
N MET A 423 22.94 23.56 18.99
CA MET A 423 23.35 22.22 19.43
C MET A 423 22.27 21.18 19.12
N ALA A 424 21.00 21.49 19.44
CA ALA A 424 19.85 20.66 19.12
C ALA A 424 19.71 20.43 17.61
N LEU A 425 19.79 21.47 16.78
CA LEU A 425 19.72 21.35 15.32
C LEU A 425 20.85 20.49 14.73
N ARG A 426 22.07 20.62 15.24
CA ARG A 426 23.20 19.75 14.82
C ARG A 426 22.94 18.28 15.16
N PHE A 427 22.41 18.02 16.35
CA PHE A 427 22.05 16.69 16.78
C PHE A 427 20.92 16.12 15.92
N LEU A 428 19.80 16.85 15.80
CA LEU A 428 18.62 16.45 15.04
C LEU A 428 18.97 16.19 13.58
N LEU A 429 19.72 17.07 12.91
CA LEU A 429 20.12 16.85 11.52
C LEU A 429 20.99 15.59 11.37
N LYS A 430 21.97 15.38 12.28
CA LYS A 430 22.80 14.16 12.26
C LYS A 430 21.95 12.91 12.50
N ALA A 431 21.00 12.99 13.43
CA ALA A 431 20.08 11.91 13.76
C ALA A 431 19.15 11.58 12.58
N SER A 432 18.54 12.58 11.95
CA SER A 432 17.66 12.42 10.78
C SER A 432 18.40 11.80 9.60
N ARG A 433 19.63 12.26 9.28
CA ARG A 433 20.45 11.64 8.23
C ARG A 433 20.78 10.17 8.53
N SER A 434 21.13 9.85 9.78
CA SER A 434 21.35 8.46 10.20
C SER A 434 20.05 7.64 10.13
N ALA A 435 18.92 8.23 10.49
CA ALA A 435 17.62 7.55 10.53
C ALA A 435 17.15 7.12 9.14
N VAL A 436 17.39 7.92 8.09
CA VAL A 436 17.09 7.56 6.70
C VAL A 436 17.74 6.23 6.34
N VAL A 437 19.06 6.08 6.57
CA VAL A 437 19.80 4.84 6.27
C VAL A 437 19.21 3.63 6.99
N HIS A 438 18.98 3.77 8.30
CA HIS A 438 18.49 2.67 9.13
C HIS A 438 17.02 2.32 8.83
N ARG A 439 16.19 3.30 8.49
CA ARG A 439 14.80 3.08 8.05
C ARG A 439 14.77 2.29 6.75
N GLU A 440 15.55 2.69 5.74
CA GLU A 440 15.67 1.99 4.45
C GLU A 440 16.13 0.54 4.62
N TYR A 441 17.21 0.33 5.39
CA TYR A 441 17.75 -0.99 5.63
C TYR A 441 16.78 -1.87 6.44
N SER A 442 16.13 -1.31 7.47
CA SER A 442 15.10 -2.04 8.24
C SER A 442 13.90 -2.43 7.39
N LYS A 443 13.51 -1.63 6.38
CA LYS A 443 12.47 -2.01 5.42
C LYS A 443 12.95 -3.16 4.52
N SER A 444 14.18 -3.12 4.03
CA SER A 444 14.76 -4.27 3.31
C SER A 444 14.68 -5.57 4.11
N LEU A 445 14.92 -5.50 5.43
CA LEU A 445 14.81 -6.66 6.31
C LEU A 445 13.38 -7.16 6.50
N ILE A 446 12.35 -6.30 6.63
CA ILE A 446 10.96 -6.77 6.71
C ILE A 446 10.55 -7.48 5.43
N ILE A 447 10.90 -6.91 4.27
CA ILE A 447 10.56 -7.50 2.97
C ILE A 447 11.27 -8.85 2.81
N ARG A 448 12.50 -8.98 3.29
CA ARG A 448 13.21 -10.27 3.30
C ARG A 448 12.52 -11.32 4.17
N VAL A 449 11.93 -10.92 5.28
CA VAL A 449 11.15 -11.83 6.12
C VAL A 449 9.85 -12.21 5.42
N ILE A 450 9.10 -11.23 4.89
CA ILE A 450 7.88 -11.46 4.10
C ILE A 450 8.14 -12.39 2.91
N ASP A 451 9.24 -12.18 2.18
CA ASP A 451 9.63 -13.01 1.03
C ASP A 451 9.86 -14.49 1.41
N LYS A 452 10.35 -14.76 2.62
CA LYS A 452 10.52 -16.14 3.10
C LYS A 452 9.20 -16.83 3.36
N PHE A 453 8.26 -16.14 3.99
CA PHE A 453 6.89 -16.66 4.17
C PHE A 453 6.21 -16.85 2.82
N LYS A 454 6.32 -15.86 1.93
CA LYS A 454 5.83 -15.91 0.55
C LYS A 454 6.29 -17.17 -0.18
N ARG A 455 7.60 -17.44 -0.21
CA ARG A 455 8.15 -18.66 -0.84
C ARG A 455 7.53 -19.93 -0.25
N GLN A 456 7.39 -19.98 1.07
CA GLN A 456 6.82 -21.13 1.76
C GLN A 456 5.33 -21.32 1.44
N TYR A 457 4.55 -20.23 1.38
CA TYR A 457 3.17 -20.27 0.90
C TYR A 457 3.06 -20.71 -0.56
N VAL A 458 3.93 -20.24 -1.45
CA VAL A 458 3.94 -20.71 -2.85
C VAL A 458 4.15 -22.23 -2.93
N ILE A 459 5.06 -22.76 -2.12
CA ILE A 459 5.31 -24.22 -2.04
C ILE A 459 4.06 -24.94 -1.50
N LEU A 460 3.45 -24.41 -0.44
CA LEU A 460 2.22 -24.96 0.12
C LEU A 460 1.08 -24.96 -0.91
N GLY A 461 0.89 -23.85 -1.64
CA GLY A 461 -0.14 -23.71 -2.68
C GLY A 461 0.02 -24.72 -3.79
N LYS A 462 1.27 -24.97 -4.24
CA LYS A 462 1.61 -26.02 -5.20
C LYS A 462 1.21 -27.41 -4.72
N LYS A 463 1.53 -27.72 -3.46
CA LYS A 463 1.19 -29.02 -2.85
C LYS A 463 -0.33 -29.18 -2.70
N LEU A 464 -1.03 -28.17 -2.21
CA LEU A 464 -2.49 -28.17 -2.07
C LEU A 464 -3.18 -28.38 -3.43
N ALA A 465 -2.71 -27.72 -4.49
CA ALA A 465 -3.23 -27.89 -5.85
C ALA A 465 -2.96 -29.31 -6.39
N ALA A 466 -1.75 -29.84 -6.19
CA ALA A 466 -1.38 -31.19 -6.62
C ALA A 466 -2.22 -32.28 -5.92
N HIS A 467 -2.71 -32.04 -4.71
CA HIS A 467 -3.59 -32.95 -3.96
C HIS A 467 -5.09 -32.68 -4.21
N GLY A 468 -5.43 -31.76 -5.12
CA GLY A 468 -6.82 -31.45 -5.48
C GLY A 468 -7.61 -30.69 -4.42
N LEU A 469 -6.94 -30.13 -3.40
CA LEU A 469 -7.58 -29.27 -2.39
C LEU A 469 -7.83 -27.85 -2.92
N LEU A 470 -6.97 -27.37 -3.82
CA LEU A 470 -7.15 -26.13 -4.58
C LEU A 470 -7.21 -26.42 -6.07
N ALA A 471 -7.94 -25.61 -6.83
CA ALA A 471 -7.99 -25.74 -8.29
C ALA A 471 -6.65 -25.36 -8.97
N ASP A 472 -5.91 -24.41 -8.40
CA ASP A 472 -4.58 -24.00 -8.85
C ASP A 472 -3.76 -23.41 -7.68
N GLU A 473 -2.44 -23.32 -7.85
CA GLU A 473 -1.50 -22.89 -6.80
C GLU A 473 -1.67 -21.42 -6.37
N ASP A 474 -2.21 -20.56 -7.23
CA ASP A 474 -2.40 -19.12 -6.96
C ASP A 474 -3.57 -18.86 -5.99
N LEU A 475 -4.51 -19.80 -5.88
CA LEU A 475 -5.65 -19.69 -4.98
C LEU A 475 -5.28 -19.60 -3.50
N ILE A 476 -4.07 -20.03 -3.11
CA ILE A 476 -3.63 -19.92 -1.72
C ILE A 476 -3.61 -18.46 -1.23
N PHE A 477 -3.34 -17.49 -2.10
CA PHE A 477 -3.32 -16.08 -1.71
C PHE A 477 -4.72 -15.54 -1.41
N PHE A 478 -5.76 -16.21 -1.88
CA PHE A 478 -7.16 -15.81 -1.70
C PHE A 478 -7.85 -16.48 -0.50
N LEU A 479 -7.06 -17.15 0.33
CA LEU A 479 -7.45 -17.65 1.65
C LEU A 479 -6.72 -16.84 2.73
N THR A 480 -7.33 -16.68 3.91
CA THR A 480 -6.58 -16.21 5.08
C THR A 480 -5.64 -17.30 5.59
N HIS A 481 -4.66 -16.93 6.42
CA HIS A 481 -3.80 -17.90 7.08
C HIS A 481 -4.61 -18.96 7.85
N GLU A 482 -5.64 -18.53 8.59
CA GLU A 482 -6.52 -19.40 9.37
C GLU A 482 -7.37 -20.31 8.47
N GLU A 483 -7.91 -19.79 7.36
CA GLU A 483 -8.65 -20.58 6.39
C GLU A 483 -7.77 -21.66 5.72
N ILE A 484 -6.47 -21.39 5.51
CA ILE A 484 -5.54 -22.43 5.02
C ILE A 484 -5.44 -23.58 6.03
N GLY A 485 -5.34 -23.28 7.33
CA GLY A 485 -5.35 -24.30 8.38
C GLY A 485 -6.65 -25.11 8.40
N HIS A 486 -7.80 -24.46 8.25
CA HIS A 486 -9.09 -25.15 8.14
C HIS A 486 -9.19 -26.02 6.89
N LEU A 487 -8.70 -25.56 5.74
CA LEU A 487 -8.66 -26.34 4.51
C LEU A 487 -7.85 -27.63 4.70
N ILE A 488 -6.70 -27.55 5.36
CA ILE A 488 -5.80 -28.70 5.60
C ILE A 488 -6.43 -29.67 6.60
N ASN A 489 -6.86 -29.17 7.76
CA ASN A 489 -7.32 -30.02 8.86
C ASN A 489 -8.70 -30.63 8.62
N ASN A 490 -9.59 -29.94 7.91
CA ASN A 490 -10.98 -30.34 7.74
C ASN A 490 -11.32 -30.74 6.30
N SER A 491 -10.38 -30.62 5.35
CA SER A 491 -10.63 -30.84 3.91
C SER A 491 -11.82 -30.02 3.39
N GLU A 492 -11.97 -28.79 3.88
CA GLU A 492 -13.17 -27.97 3.65
C GLU A 492 -13.22 -27.42 2.21
N LYS A 493 -13.79 -28.20 1.29
CA LYS A 493 -13.83 -27.90 -0.15
C LYS A 493 -14.57 -26.61 -0.52
N SER A 494 -15.42 -26.07 0.37
CA SER A 494 -16.08 -24.77 0.17
C SER A 494 -15.07 -23.63 0.03
N LEU A 495 -13.92 -23.72 0.71
CA LEU A 495 -12.87 -22.70 0.69
C LEU A 495 -12.22 -22.54 -0.69
N ASN A 496 -12.13 -23.61 -1.49
CA ASN A 496 -11.66 -23.51 -2.88
C ASN A 496 -12.61 -22.65 -3.73
N LYS A 497 -13.93 -22.84 -3.58
CA LYS A 497 -14.94 -22.02 -4.28
C LYS A 497 -14.88 -20.56 -3.80
N LYS A 498 -14.69 -20.36 -2.50
CA LYS A 498 -14.53 -19.04 -1.88
C LYS A 498 -13.30 -18.30 -2.44
N ALA A 499 -12.15 -18.97 -2.51
CA ALA A 499 -10.92 -18.43 -3.07
C ALA A 499 -11.07 -18.04 -4.55
N LEU A 500 -11.75 -18.88 -5.35
CA LEU A 500 -12.06 -18.57 -6.75
C LEU A 500 -12.92 -17.30 -6.89
N SER A 501 -13.93 -17.12 -6.02
CA SER A 501 -14.78 -15.93 -6.02
C SER A 501 -13.97 -14.68 -5.66
N ARG A 502 -13.19 -14.74 -4.58
CA ARG A 502 -12.31 -13.63 -4.15
C ARG A 502 -11.29 -13.24 -5.20
N ARG A 503 -10.75 -14.21 -5.96
CA ARG A 503 -9.85 -13.92 -7.08
C ARG A 503 -10.49 -13.06 -8.15
N ARG A 504 -11.77 -13.28 -8.46
CA ARG A 504 -12.52 -12.45 -9.43
C ARG A 504 -12.80 -11.05 -8.90
N LEU A 505 -13.10 -10.94 -7.59
CA LEU A 505 -13.38 -9.65 -6.95
C LEU A 505 -12.15 -8.75 -6.82
N LEU A 506 -10.94 -9.32 -6.81
CA LEU A 506 -9.71 -8.52 -6.71
C LEU A 506 -9.56 -7.53 -7.88
N ASP A 507 -10.00 -7.90 -9.09
CA ASP A 507 -9.95 -6.99 -10.24
C ASP A 507 -10.87 -5.79 -10.03
N GLU A 508 -12.10 -6.02 -9.55
CA GLU A 508 -13.04 -4.96 -9.19
C GLU A 508 -12.49 -4.09 -8.05
N GLN A 509 -11.98 -4.70 -6.98
CA GLN A 509 -11.36 -3.99 -5.87
C GLN A 509 -10.21 -3.11 -6.37
N THR A 510 -9.32 -3.62 -7.23
CA THR A 510 -8.16 -2.88 -7.75
C THR A 510 -8.53 -1.61 -8.52
N MET A 511 -9.75 -1.54 -9.07
CA MET A 511 -10.26 -0.37 -9.78
C MET A 511 -10.78 0.72 -8.84
N LEU A 512 -11.06 0.39 -7.58
CA LEU A 512 -11.52 1.36 -6.59
C LEU A 512 -10.42 2.38 -6.28
N ARG A 513 -10.83 3.65 -6.16
CA ARG A 513 -9.96 4.75 -5.77
C ARG A 513 -10.44 5.37 -4.48
N TYR A 514 -9.50 5.90 -3.72
CA TYR A 514 -9.75 6.56 -2.45
C TYR A 514 -8.96 7.86 -2.38
N HIS A 515 -9.48 8.84 -1.64
CA HIS A 515 -8.70 9.98 -1.21
C HIS A 515 -7.58 9.55 -0.24
N ASP A 516 -6.58 10.41 -0.09
CA ASP A 516 -5.44 10.13 0.78
C ASP A 516 -5.79 10.14 2.28
N VAL A 517 -6.82 10.89 2.66
CA VAL A 517 -7.21 11.16 4.05
C VAL A 517 -8.73 11.19 4.15
N TYR A 518 -9.28 10.51 5.16
CA TYR A 518 -10.70 10.49 5.48
C TYR A 518 -10.93 10.81 6.95
N LEU A 519 -12.00 11.55 7.22
CA LEU A 519 -12.63 11.56 8.54
C LEU A 519 -13.88 10.68 8.43
N GLY A 520 -13.93 9.58 9.19
CA GLY A 520 -14.98 8.58 9.03
C GLY A 520 -14.54 7.38 8.19
N ARG A 521 -15.48 6.45 7.95
CA ARG A 521 -15.24 5.28 7.11
C ARG A 521 -14.92 5.70 5.67
N PRO A 522 -13.81 5.22 5.06
CA PRO A 522 -13.47 5.54 3.68
C PRO A 522 -14.52 5.02 2.71
N SER A 523 -14.86 5.83 1.71
CA SER A 523 -15.72 5.45 0.59
C SER A 523 -14.95 5.59 -0.73
N PRO A 524 -15.15 4.67 -1.69
CA PRO A 524 -14.59 4.84 -3.03
C PRO A 524 -15.05 6.15 -3.67
N ILE A 525 -14.19 6.74 -4.48
CA ILE A 525 -14.51 7.93 -5.27
C ILE A 525 -14.86 7.53 -6.70
N GLU A 526 -15.99 8.05 -7.20
CA GLU A 526 -16.29 8.05 -8.63
C GLU A 526 -15.60 9.28 -9.24
N PHE A 527 -14.74 9.06 -10.22
CA PHE A 527 -14.01 10.13 -10.88
C PHE A 527 -14.45 10.29 -12.33
N HIS A 528 -14.95 11.48 -12.65
CA HIS A 528 -15.18 11.94 -14.02
C HIS A 528 -14.15 13.04 -14.33
N PRO A 529 -13.18 12.80 -15.22
CA PRO A 529 -12.23 13.84 -15.56
C PRO A 529 -12.92 14.95 -16.36
N ASP A 530 -12.96 16.16 -15.81
CA ASP A 530 -13.01 17.38 -16.64
C ASP A 530 -11.58 17.59 -17.17
N VAL A 531 -11.31 17.09 -18.38
CA VAL A 531 -10.00 17.21 -19.03
C VAL A 531 -9.91 18.57 -19.71
N ASP A 532 -9.41 19.56 -18.97
CA ASP A 532 -8.89 20.78 -19.57
C ASP A 532 -7.41 20.57 -19.89
N HIS A 533 -7.09 20.45 -21.18
CA HIS A 533 -5.71 20.24 -21.65
C HIS A 533 -4.81 21.49 -21.51
N SER A 534 -5.34 22.63 -21.08
CA SER A 534 -4.57 23.83 -20.71
C SER A 534 -4.11 23.84 -19.24
N LYS A 535 -4.42 22.78 -18.49
CA LYS A 535 -4.32 22.75 -17.03
C LYS A 535 -2.90 22.43 -16.56
N VAL A 536 -2.34 23.36 -15.79
CA VAL A 536 -1.17 23.10 -14.95
C VAL A 536 -1.57 22.14 -13.84
N LEU A 537 -0.96 20.96 -13.81
CA LEU A 537 -1.10 20.05 -12.67
C LEU A 537 -0.05 20.40 -11.62
N LEU A 538 -0.51 20.56 -10.38
CA LEU A 538 0.33 20.91 -9.25
C LEU A 538 0.57 19.68 -8.38
N GLY A 539 1.79 19.59 -7.83
CA GLY A 539 2.13 18.65 -6.79
C GLY A 539 3.31 19.12 -5.97
N ASN A 540 3.80 18.23 -5.11
CA ASN A 540 4.89 18.52 -4.20
C ASN A 540 6.25 18.32 -4.89
N PRO A 541 7.13 19.34 -4.92
CA PRO A 541 8.49 19.18 -5.42
C PRO A 541 9.30 18.31 -4.46
N VAL A 542 9.78 17.16 -4.95
CA VAL A 542 10.48 16.16 -4.12
C VAL A 542 11.97 16.07 -4.47
N SER A 543 12.29 16.15 -5.77
CA SER A 543 13.64 16.18 -6.29
C SER A 543 13.71 17.26 -7.38
N LYS A 544 14.62 18.24 -7.18
CA LYS A 544 14.69 19.44 -8.01
C LYS A 544 15.21 19.15 -9.41
N GLY A 545 14.79 19.98 -10.37
CA GLY A 545 15.23 19.93 -11.76
C GLY A 545 14.09 20.23 -12.71
N LYS A 546 14.39 20.29 -14.00
CA LYS A 546 13.41 20.45 -15.07
C LYS A 546 13.61 19.36 -16.12
N ALA A 547 12.51 18.94 -16.72
CA ALA A 547 12.54 17.97 -17.81
C ALA A 547 11.44 18.26 -18.81
N LEU A 548 11.68 17.86 -20.06
CA LEU A 548 10.76 17.97 -21.17
C LEU A 548 10.79 16.63 -21.92
N GLY A 549 9.63 16.04 -22.18
CA GLY A 549 9.56 14.70 -22.79
C GLY A 549 8.13 14.25 -23.08
N LYS A 550 8.01 13.09 -23.73
CA LYS A 550 6.70 12.43 -23.89
C LYS A 550 6.30 11.72 -22.60
N ALA A 551 5.03 11.81 -22.23
CA ALA A 551 4.48 11.11 -21.09
C ALA A 551 4.32 9.61 -21.38
N ARG A 552 4.61 8.80 -20.36
CA ARG A 552 4.30 7.38 -20.32
C ARG A 552 3.65 7.05 -18.98
N ILE A 553 2.41 6.59 -19.02
CA ILE A 553 1.65 6.13 -17.86
C ILE A 553 2.07 4.70 -17.53
N ILE A 554 2.48 4.49 -16.29
CA ILE A 554 2.99 3.21 -15.82
C ILE A 554 2.16 2.75 -14.62
N LYS A 555 1.31 1.74 -14.82
CA LYS A 555 0.50 1.11 -13.76
C LYS A 555 0.95 -0.31 -13.45
N SER A 556 1.63 -0.95 -14.39
CA SER A 556 2.07 -2.33 -14.32
C SER A 556 3.51 -2.53 -14.84
N LEU A 557 4.09 -3.70 -14.58
CA LEU A 557 5.38 -4.08 -15.16
C LEU A 557 5.31 -4.16 -16.69
N GLU A 558 4.15 -4.49 -17.25
CA GLU A 558 3.95 -4.55 -18.69
C GLU A 558 4.04 -3.16 -19.34
N ASP A 559 3.45 -2.15 -18.69
CA ASP A 559 3.58 -0.75 -19.12
C ASP A 559 5.06 -0.31 -19.05
N ALA A 560 5.75 -0.71 -17.99
CA ALA A 560 7.16 -0.39 -17.77
C ALA A 560 8.08 -0.88 -18.89
N ARG A 561 7.74 -2.00 -19.54
CA ARG A 561 8.49 -2.52 -20.69
C ARG A 561 8.38 -1.64 -21.93
N LYS A 562 7.36 -0.80 -22.04
CA LYS A 562 7.14 0.12 -23.16
C LYS A 562 7.85 1.47 -22.98
N LEU A 563 8.38 1.72 -21.79
CA LEU A 563 9.05 2.96 -21.41
C LEU A 563 10.33 3.17 -22.23
N LYS A 564 10.47 4.36 -22.82
CA LYS A 564 11.62 4.73 -23.66
C LYS A 564 12.52 5.74 -22.98
N LYS A 565 13.78 5.78 -23.43
CA LYS A 565 14.77 6.75 -22.96
C LYS A 565 14.29 8.18 -23.19
N GLY A 566 14.35 9.01 -22.15
CA GLY A 566 13.97 10.43 -22.18
C GLY A 566 12.48 10.71 -21.95
N GLU A 567 11.62 9.69 -21.91
CA GLU A 567 10.21 9.87 -21.54
C GLU A 567 10.05 10.32 -20.07
N ILE A 568 8.92 10.94 -19.78
CA ILE A 568 8.49 11.31 -18.43
C ILE A 568 7.57 10.20 -17.92
N MET A 569 7.97 9.54 -16.84
CA MET A 569 7.18 8.48 -16.22
C MET A 569 6.08 9.09 -15.35
N ILE A 570 4.82 8.76 -15.65
CA ILE A 570 3.64 9.12 -14.86
C ILE A 570 3.12 7.85 -14.18
N ALA A 571 3.04 7.81 -12.86
CA ALA A 571 2.62 6.60 -12.13
C ALA A 571 1.67 6.93 -10.97
N PRO A 572 0.74 6.03 -10.59
CA PRO A 572 -0.10 6.27 -9.42
C PRO A 572 0.75 6.29 -8.13
N PHE A 573 1.73 5.39 -8.05
CA PHE A 573 2.69 5.29 -6.95
C PHE A 573 4.00 4.69 -7.47
N THR A 574 5.05 4.80 -6.68
CA THR A 574 6.29 4.05 -6.91
C THR A 574 6.82 3.46 -5.61
N ASP A 575 7.13 2.17 -5.62
CA ASP A 575 7.98 1.51 -4.64
C ASP A 575 9.41 1.32 -5.17
N ILE A 576 10.24 0.60 -4.41
CA ILE A 576 11.65 0.37 -4.76
C ILE A 576 11.82 -0.46 -6.04
N GLY A 577 10.84 -1.30 -6.39
CA GLY A 577 10.87 -2.19 -7.54
C GLY A 577 10.90 -1.42 -8.87
N TRP A 578 10.52 -0.15 -8.86
CA TRP A 578 10.57 0.76 -10.01
C TRP A 578 11.92 1.43 -10.22
N SER A 579 12.79 1.43 -9.21
CA SER A 579 14.10 2.10 -9.27
C SER A 579 14.98 1.73 -10.47
N PRO A 580 14.96 0.49 -11.02
CA PRO A 580 15.74 0.19 -12.23
C PRO A 580 15.32 1.02 -13.45
N TYR A 581 14.07 1.46 -13.54
CA TYR A 581 13.57 2.26 -14.66
C TYR A 581 13.98 3.73 -14.58
N TYR A 582 14.42 4.21 -13.41
CA TYR A 582 14.75 5.62 -13.20
C TYR A 582 15.95 6.08 -14.03
N CYS A 583 16.77 5.14 -14.51
CA CYS A 583 17.89 5.42 -15.39
C CYS A 583 17.49 5.75 -16.84
N LEU A 584 16.25 5.46 -17.25
CA LEU A 584 15.75 5.73 -18.61
C LEU A 584 15.03 7.07 -18.72
N ILE A 585 14.35 7.50 -17.66
CA ILE A 585 13.42 8.63 -17.69
C ILE A 585 14.11 9.97 -17.45
N SER A 586 13.48 11.03 -17.97
CA SER A 586 13.95 12.40 -17.76
C SER A 586 13.31 13.07 -16.54
N ALA A 587 12.11 12.64 -16.14
CA ALA A 587 11.44 13.00 -14.89
C ALA A 587 10.43 11.93 -14.46
N LEU A 588 10.05 11.98 -13.18
CA LEU A 588 9.02 11.15 -12.58
C LEU A 588 7.90 12.04 -12.02
N VAL A 589 6.65 11.65 -12.26
CA VAL A 589 5.45 12.27 -11.70
C VAL A 589 4.62 11.18 -11.03
N THR A 590 4.27 11.36 -9.76
CA THR A 590 3.43 10.39 -9.03
C THR A 590 2.20 11.00 -8.41
N GLU A 591 1.09 10.26 -8.40
CA GLU A 591 -0.15 10.68 -7.71
C GLU A 591 -0.04 10.52 -6.19
N VAL A 592 0.77 9.56 -5.72
CA VAL A 592 1.04 9.31 -4.31
C VAL A 592 2.54 9.30 -4.07
N GLY A 593 3.01 10.03 -3.05
CA GLY A 593 4.37 9.93 -2.56
C GLY A 593 4.77 11.00 -1.54
N SER A 594 5.52 10.60 -0.52
CA SER A 594 6.11 11.52 0.46
C SER A 594 7.53 11.95 0.08
N SER A 595 7.98 13.09 0.58
CA SER A 595 9.36 13.59 0.40
C SER A 595 10.43 12.67 1.01
N LEU A 596 10.04 11.78 1.92
CA LEU A 596 10.91 10.79 2.56
C LEU A 596 10.64 9.35 2.05
N SER A 597 9.89 9.20 0.97
CA SER A 597 9.63 7.91 0.32
C SER A 597 10.89 7.33 -0.33
N HIS A 598 10.87 6.04 -0.67
CA HIS A 598 11.96 5.42 -1.42
C HIS A 598 12.17 6.10 -2.77
N GLY A 599 11.08 6.31 -3.52
CA GLY A 599 11.13 6.99 -4.81
C GLY A 599 11.79 8.36 -4.70
N ALA A 600 11.44 9.11 -3.65
CA ALA A 600 12.03 10.40 -3.35
C ALA A 600 13.54 10.34 -3.06
N VAL A 601 13.97 9.39 -2.22
CA VAL A 601 15.38 9.22 -1.85
C VAL A 601 16.19 8.83 -3.08
N VAL A 602 15.75 7.83 -3.84
CA VAL A 602 16.43 7.37 -5.06
C VAL A 602 16.48 8.50 -6.10
N ALA A 603 15.37 9.20 -6.36
CA ALA A 603 15.34 10.30 -7.32
C ALA A 603 16.34 11.41 -6.98
N ARG A 604 16.44 11.79 -5.70
CA ARG A 604 17.42 12.79 -5.24
C ARG A 604 18.86 12.32 -5.41
N GLU A 605 19.17 11.08 -5.06
CA GLU A 605 20.53 10.53 -5.15
C GLU A 605 20.96 10.25 -6.61
N TYR A 606 20.03 10.29 -7.57
CA TYR A 606 20.33 10.25 -9.00
C TYR A 606 20.11 11.57 -9.74
N GLY A 607 19.67 12.63 -9.04
CA GLY A 607 19.37 13.92 -9.65
C GLY A 607 18.19 13.89 -10.64
N LEU A 608 17.28 12.92 -10.50
CA LEU A 608 16.08 12.80 -11.32
C LEU A 608 15.02 13.81 -10.81
N PRO A 609 14.49 14.71 -11.66
CA PRO A 609 13.37 15.57 -11.30
C PRO A 609 12.14 14.73 -10.92
N LEU A 610 11.56 15.03 -9.75
CA LEU A 610 10.40 14.29 -9.24
C LEU A 610 9.39 15.24 -8.58
N ILE A 611 8.15 15.14 -9.03
CA ILE A 611 6.97 15.76 -8.40
C ILE A 611 6.05 14.64 -7.93
N ALA A 612 5.71 14.64 -6.65
CA ALA A 612 4.80 13.67 -6.05
C ALA A 612 3.48 14.33 -5.64
N ASN A 613 2.45 13.55 -5.34
CA ASN A 613 1.11 14.04 -5.00
C ASN A 613 0.52 14.95 -6.09
N VAL A 614 0.78 14.63 -7.37
CA VAL A 614 0.11 15.27 -8.50
C VAL A 614 -1.24 14.56 -8.69
N THR A 615 -2.26 15.09 -8.05
CA THR A 615 -3.59 14.48 -7.99
C THR A 615 -4.13 14.18 -9.39
N ASN A 616 -4.55 12.94 -9.63
CA ASN A 616 -5.15 12.46 -10.88
C ASN A 616 -4.24 12.54 -12.13
N ALA A 617 -2.92 12.65 -11.97
CA ALA A 617 -1.98 12.70 -13.10
C ALA A 617 -2.18 11.57 -14.12
N THR A 618 -2.46 10.34 -13.67
CA THR A 618 -2.64 9.15 -14.54
C THR A 618 -4.01 9.07 -15.23
N LEU A 619 -4.90 10.02 -14.91
CA LEU A 619 -6.23 10.14 -15.51
C LEU A 619 -6.34 11.35 -16.44
N VAL A 620 -5.57 12.41 -16.16
CA VAL A 620 -5.53 13.63 -16.97
C VAL A 620 -4.50 13.53 -18.10
N ILE A 621 -3.29 13.05 -17.80
CA ILE A 621 -2.21 12.89 -18.79
C ILE A 621 -2.43 11.58 -19.54
N GLN A 622 -2.25 11.59 -20.86
CA GLN A 622 -2.33 10.42 -21.72
C GLN A 622 -0.95 9.95 -22.21
N ASP A 623 -0.88 8.69 -22.61
CA ASP A 623 0.33 8.11 -23.20
C ASP A 623 0.70 8.85 -24.49
N GLY A 624 1.93 9.39 -24.54
CA GLY A 624 2.45 10.11 -25.69
C GLY A 624 2.30 11.63 -25.63
N ASP A 625 1.55 12.17 -24.66
CA ASP A 625 1.42 13.62 -24.46
C ASP A 625 2.79 14.29 -24.30
N TYR A 626 2.95 15.48 -24.85
CA TYR A 626 4.13 16.30 -24.60
C TYR A 626 4.00 16.98 -23.23
N VAL A 627 4.97 16.76 -22.35
CA VAL A 627 4.90 17.24 -20.97
C VAL A 627 6.17 17.99 -20.60
N SER A 628 5.99 19.13 -19.92
CA SER A 628 7.06 19.87 -19.23
C SER A 628 6.89 19.72 -17.72
N VAL A 629 7.99 19.37 -17.05
CA VAL A 629 8.03 19.16 -15.60
C VAL A 629 9.00 20.17 -15.00
N ASP A 630 8.50 21.07 -14.16
CA ASP A 630 9.32 21.96 -13.32
C ASP A 630 9.23 21.52 -11.85
N ALA A 631 10.08 20.57 -11.47
CA ALA A 631 10.14 20.04 -10.11
C ALA A 631 10.77 21.01 -9.10
N ASN A 632 11.15 22.23 -9.52
CA ASN A 632 11.50 23.30 -8.58
C ASN A 632 10.24 24.00 -8.05
N LYS A 633 9.20 24.09 -8.89
CA LYS A 633 7.93 24.73 -8.58
C LYS A 633 6.84 23.72 -8.20
N GLY A 634 6.98 22.46 -8.60
CA GLY A 634 5.93 21.45 -8.44
C GLY A 634 4.87 21.53 -9.54
N GLU A 635 5.25 21.98 -10.74
CA GLU A 635 4.34 22.19 -11.88
C GLU A 635 4.58 21.13 -12.97
N VAL A 636 3.49 20.56 -13.49
CA VAL A 636 3.46 19.69 -14.66
C VAL A 636 2.52 20.31 -15.69
N LEU A 637 3.03 20.58 -16.89
CA LEU A 637 2.30 21.20 -18.00
C LEU A 637 2.14 20.20 -19.14
N ILE A 638 0.91 20.02 -19.61
CA ILE A 638 0.63 19.34 -20.88
C ILE A 638 0.78 20.39 -21.98
N LEU A 639 1.55 20.07 -23.01
CA LEU A 639 1.89 20.98 -24.10
C LEU A 639 1.27 20.50 -25.42
N SER A 640 0.91 21.45 -26.26
CA SER A 640 0.75 21.19 -27.69
C SER A 640 2.10 20.85 -28.34
N GLU A 641 2.06 20.25 -29.53
CA GLU A 641 3.28 19.93 -30.28
C GLU A 641 4.11 21.18 -30.65
N GLU A 642 3.43 22.28 -30.98
CA GLU A 642 4.07 23.57 -31.29
C GLU A 642 4.79 24.15 -30.06
N GLU A 643 4.13 24.14 -28.89
CA GLU A 643 4.74 24.56 -27.62
C GLU A 643 5.94 23.68 -27.26
N TYR A 644 5.82 22.36 -27.42
CA TYR A 644 6.90 21.42 -27.13
C TYR A 644 8.17 21.73 -27.94
N HIS A 645 8.01 22.00 -29.25
CA HIS A 645 9.15 22.35 -30.11
C HIS A 645 9.75 23.72 -29.75
N SER A 646 8.92 24.71 -29.41
CA SER A 646 9.38 26.02 -28.91
C SER A 646 10.21 25.90 -27.62
N PHE A 647 9.79 25.03 -26.70
CA PHE A 647 10.51 24.74 -25.46
C PHE A 647 11.81 23.96 -25.68
N GLN A 648 11.97 23.20 -26.77
CA GLN A 648 13.23 22.53 -27.10
C GLN A 648 14.28 23.49 -27.68
N THR A 649 13.85 24.55 -28.36
CA THR A 649 14.74 25.52 -29.01
C THR A 649 15.25 26.63 -28.09
N ASN A 650 14.62 26.83 -26.93
CA ASN A 650 15.00 27.79 -25.89
C ASN A 650 15.68 27.08 -24.71
#